data_AF-A0A182IQ78-F1
#
_entry.id   AF-A0A182IQ78-F1
#
_cell.length_a   1.000
_cell.length_b   1.000
_cell.length_c   1.000
_cell.angle_alpha   90.00
_cell.angle_beta   90.00
_cell.angle_gamma   90.00
#
_symmetry.space_group_name_H-M   'P 1'
#
loop_
_entity.id
_entity.type
_entity.pdbx_description
1 polymer ?
#
loop_
_entity_poly.entity_id
_entity_poly.type
_entity_poly.pdbx_seq_one_letter_code
_entity_poly.pdbx_strand_id
1 'polypeptide(L)'
;MYITRRFEGISPVPVDSLWNIHDSRLNMPRLRLLAALFIVMVVCPQSNGYYVTTLSNTTPGPSPTSTTSATTSAPSPTTTRSATTSGGGSGGATVPGNSCPRSKYRAINSNCANPDNPSWGQAGQPFGRILPPNYADGVSRPPIMSNGSEYVSARSISFNVFSIDEIDDTSNTLLNYFISQAIGIDLSLPSGSNDVVTCCTNGQLTSNPPDRCFPVAIPVNDPIYAFFDILCLNYARVLTSPGQAGQPVQQINEASSLLDLSFLYGTSLTQSNNLRTFSGGRLKAVRRNGVEWPVIDPAGCDWADVCYLVADRRSYQFPMSGTVHLLFLREHNRLANQLRLVNTGWSDEVLFQEARRINIAQYQSMVYYEYLPRVLGRANMLSNRLIYESTGFATDYNRFQNPATLAEYTEVVQAFLVSQIPGSINAYNNGTIQSVRLSSLVGSLSSFEASFETFFVGLTRQNTRVVDTSFSIEWKNFMYRGTATLGQDLLALDIQSMRDFGFARYNDYRLRCGLGRLATWEAFNATLKAPCAKTIQRLQSIYTTVDDLELFVGAAFEKPLTSESLLGPTFSCIVKQQFLAARTGDRYFFEAGGQDGSFTAAQLAEIRKVKLSKLMCSSFPTTSSIQADVLSPVSATNPLVTCNSLPGLNPSLFV
;
A
#
# COMPACT_ATOMS: atom_id res chain seq x y z
N MET A 1 -27.81 35.24 23.21
CA MET A 1 -28.91 35.03 24.17
C MET A 1 -28.96 33.54 24.46
N TYR A 2 -28.53 33.15 25.66
CA TYR A 2 -28.34 31.75 26.10
C TYR A 2 -29.69 31.08 26.40
N ILE A 3 -29.85 29.81 26.00
CA ILE A 3 -30.76 28.88 26.69
C ILE A 3 -30.01 27.55 26.87
N THR A 4 -29.53 27.33 28.09
CA THR A 4 -29.12 26.04 28.64
C THR A 4 -30.35 25.26 29.12
N ARG A 5 -30.56 24.03 28.65
CA ARG A 5 -31.38 23.02 29.35
C ARG A 5 -30.60 21.72 29.49
N ARG A 6 -30.41 21.30 30.75
CA ARG A 6 -30.05 19.93 31.13
C ARG A 6 -31.17 18.97 30.72
N PHE A 7 -30.81 17.79 30.26
CA PHE A 7 -31.68 16.61 30.30
C PHE A 7 -30.92 15.50 31.04
N GLU A 8 -31.36 15.19 32.25
CA GLU A 8 -31.08 13.94 32.94
C GLU A 8 -32.33 13.06 32.83
N GLY A 9 -32.12 11.76 32.59
CA GLY A 9 -33.08 10.68 32.85
C GLY A 9 -34.03 10.29 31.70
N ILE A 10 -33.67 9.28 30.90
CA ILE A 10 -34.63 8.45 30.16
C ILE A 10 -34.20 6.97 30.22
N SER A 11 -35.09 6.10 30.71
CA SER A 11 -35.02 4.63 30.67
C SER A 11 -35.29 4.08 29.24
N PRO A 12 -34.85 2.86 28.88
CA PRO A 12 -34.87 2.40 27.49
C PRO A 12 -36.29 2.20 26.96
N VAL A 13 -36.56 2.69 25.75
CA VAL A 13 -37.82 2.50 25.02
C VAL A 13 -37.62 1.41 23.95
N PRO A 14 -38.59 0.49 23.72
CA PRO A 14 -38.47 -0.54 22.70
C PRO A 14 -38.53 0.02 21.26
N VAL A 15 -37.86 -0.67 20.34
CA VAL A 15 -37.53 -0.24 18.97
C VAL A 15 -38.74 -0.08 18.02
N ASP A 16 -39.97 -0.33 18.46
CA ASP A 16 -41.15 -0.30 17.57
C ASP A 16 -41.90 1.04 17.49
N SER A 17 -41.37 2.13 18.04
CA SER A 17 -42.08 3.43 18.10
C SER A 17 -41.46 4.58 17.29
N LEU A 18 -40.41 4.34 16.50
CA LEU A 18 -39.74 5.40 15.71
C LEU A 18 -40.35 5.67 14.31
N TRP A 19 -41.45 5.02 13.94
CA TRP A 19 -42.00 5.12 12.58
C TRP A 19 -43.14 6.14 12.38
N ASN A 20 -43.52 6.93 13.38
CA ASN A 20 -44.61 7.91 13.22
C ASN A 20 -44.28 9.29 13.80
N ILE A 21 -43.46 10.07 13.10
CA ILE A 21 -43.45 11.54 13.24
C ILE A 21 -43.41 12.16 11.83
N HIS A 22 -44.60 12.49 11.32
CA HIS A 22 -44.75 13.43 10.21
C HIS A 22 -44.70 14.86 10.78
N ASP A 23 -43.51 15.45 10.84
CA ASP A 23 -43.37 16.89 11.04
C ASP A 23 -42.60 17.50 9.86
N SER A 24 -43.30 18.30 9.06
CA SER A 24 -42.90 18.82 7.76
C SER A 24 -42.04 20.09 7.86
N ARG A 25 -41.24 20.26 8.92
CA ARG A 25 -40.40 21.46 9.13
C ARG A 25 -38.93 21.22 9.52
N LEU A 26 -38.42 19.99 9.46
CA LEU A 26 -37.00 19.70 9.68
C LEU A 26 -36.30 19.31 8.38
N ASN A 27 -36.01 20.31 7.55
CA ASN A 27 -35.15 20.16 6.38
C ASN A 27 -33.68 20.42 6.80
N MET A 28 -33.03 19.42 7.39
CA MET A 28 -31.57 19.47 7.64
C MET A 28 -30.90 18.14 7.26
N PRO A 29 -30.13 18.08 6.16
CA PRO A 29 -29.43 16.87 5.73
C PRO A 29 -28.41 16.34 6.76
N ARG A 30 -27.93 17.20 7.68
CA ARG A 30 -26.98 16.82 8.74
C ARG A 30 -27.55 15.88 9.80
N LEU A 31 -28.84 15.99 10.15
CA LEU A 31 -29.45 15.17 11.21
C LEU A 31 -29.78 13.75 10.73
N ARG A 32 -30.08 13.59 9.43
CA ARG A 32 -30.32 12.28 8.79
C ARG A 32 -29.02 11.54 8.48
N LEU A 33 -27.94 12.24 8.12
CA LEU A 33 -26.60 11.65 8.01
C LEU A 33 -26.11 11.12 9.37
N LEU A 34 -26.38 11.86 10.46
CA LEU A 34 -26.15 11.39 11.83
C LEU A 34 -26.98 10.14 12.13
N ALA A 35 -28.26 10.09 11.75
CA ALA A 35 -29.10 8.90 11.95
C ALA A 35 -28.60 7.67 11.15
N ALA A 36 -28.15 7.85 9.91
CA ALA A 36 -27.53 6.79 9.09
C ALA A 36 -26.20 6.29 9.67
N LEU A 37 -25.40 7.21 10.26
CA LEU A 37 -24.18 6.86 11.00
C LEU A 37 -24.49 6.14 12.33
N PHE A 38 -25.61 6.44 12.99
CA PHE A 38 -26.05 5.78 14.23
C PHE A 38 -26.54 4.34 14.02
N ILE A 39 -27.01 3.96 12.82
CA ILE A 39 -27.43 2.59 12.48
C ILE A 39 -26.24 1.60 12.49
N VAL A 40 -25.00 2.07 12.56
CA VAL A 40 -23.78 1.24 12.53
C VAL A 40 -23.33 0.75 13.91
N MET A 41 -23.92 1.21 15.01
CA MET A 41 -23.52 0.73 16.34
C MET A 41 -24.33 -0.50 16.75
N VAL A 42 -23.87 -1.69 16.34
CA VAL A 42 -23.67 -2.90 17.17
C VAL A 42 -23.10 -3.95 16.21
N VAL A 43 -21.80 -3.94 15.98
CA VAL A 43 -21.06 -5.18 15.72
C VAL A 43 -20.50 -5.59 17.08
N CYS A 44 -20.50 -6.88 17.41
CA CYS A 44 -20.13 -7.38 18.74
C CYS A 44 -18.84 -6.69 19.23
N PRO A 45 -18.84 -6.09 20.44
CA PRO A 45 -17.64 -5.43 20.96
C PRO A 45 -16.52 -6.47 21.10
N GLN A 46 -15.37 -6.18 20.50
CA GLN A 46 -14.17 -7.01 20.59
C GLN A 46 -13.23 -6.62 21.74
N SER A 47 -13.56 -5.61 22.58
CA SER A 47 -12.78 -5.29 23.80
C SER A 47 -13.51 -4.44 24.85
N ASN A 48 -13.17 -4.66 26.13
CA ASN A 48 -13.63 -3.94 27.32
C ASN A 48 -13.17 -2.47 27.34
N GLY A 49 -14.07 -1.55 27.74
CA GLY A 49 -13.96 -0.11 27.49
C GLY A 49 -13.23 0.74 28.53
N TYR A 50 -12.90 1.99 28.14
CA TYR A 50 -12.49 3.09 29.04
C TYR A 50 -12.85 4.48 28.46
N TYR A 51 -12.96 5.45 29.38
CA TYR A 51 -13.62 6.76 29.28
C TYR A 51 -12.85 7.85 28.51
N VAL A 52 -13.58 8.73 27.80
CA VAL A 52 -13.04 9.95 27.15
C VAL A 52 -13.39 11.19 27.97
N THR A 53 -12.37 11.95 28.38
CA THR A 53 -12.47 13.31 28.95
C THR A 53 -12.35 14.36 27.85
N THR A 54 -13.28 15.33 27.82
CA THR A 54 -13.31 16.46 26.89
C THR A 54 -12.72 17.73 27.52
N LEU A 55 -11.93 18.47 26.74
CA LEU A 55 -11.52 19.85 27.05
C LEU A 55 -11.80 20.78 25.86
N SER A 56 -12.16 22.01 26.23
CA SER A 56 -12.91 23.04 25.51
C SER A 56 -12.06 23.99 24.65
N ASN A 57 -12.66 24.47 23.55
CA ASN A 57 -12.16 25.52 22.66
C ASN A 57 -12.39 26.95 23.20
N THR A 58 -11.51 27.87 22.79
CA THR A 58 -11.72 29.33 22.80
C THR A 58 -11.38 29.95 21.44
N THR A 59 -12.30 30.76 20.90
CA THR A 59 -12.18 31.62 19.69
C THR A 59 -11.49 32.96 20.01
N PRO A 60 -10.95 33.69 19.01
CA PRO A 60 -11.66 34.87 18.48
C PRO A 60 -11.44 35.20 16.97
N GLY A 61 -12.37 35.95 16.35
CA GLY A 61 -12.20 36.62 15.02
C GLY A 61 -11.61 38.04 15.15
N PRO A 62 -11.86 39.02 14.24
CA PRO A 62 -12.21 39.00 12.82
C PRO A 62 -11.23 39.81 11.91
N SER A 63 -11.48 39.80 10.60
CA SER A 63 -10.73 40.43 9.49
C SER A 63 -10.76 41.98 9.40
N PRO A 64 -10.00 42.56 8.46
CA PRO A 64 -10.56 43.60 7.57
C PRO A 64 -10.18 43.50 6.07
N THR A 65 -11.20 43.77 5.22
CA THR A 65 -11.28 44.54 3.93
C THR A 65 -9.98 44.96 3.21
N SER A 66 -9.72 44.61 1.93
CA SER A 66 -10.32 44.96 0.61
C SER A 66 -9.48 45.98 -0.18
N THR A 67 -9.07 45.67 -1.41
CA THR A 67 -9.01 46.62 -2.55
C THR A 67 -8.80 45.91 -3.90
N THR A 68 -9.56 46.39 -4.88
CA THR A 68 -9.57 46.14 -6.34
C THR A 68 -8.23 46.50 -7.02
N SER A 69 -7.82 46.07 -8.22
CA SER A 69 -8.49 45.99 -9.53
C SER A 69 -7.53 45.40 -10.60
N ALA A 70 -8.10 45.14 -11.79
CA ALA A 70 -7.50 45.20 -13.13
C ALA A 70 -7.05 43.90 -13.82
N THR A 71 -7.97 43.42 -14.66
CA THR A 71 -7.81 42.69 -15.92
C THR A 71 -6.78 43.28 -16.88
N THR A 72 -5.94 42.42 -17.47
CA THR A 72 -5.48 42.51 -18.86
C THR A 72 -5.29 41.10 -19.45
N SER A 73 -5.63 40.98 -20.72
CA SER A 73 -5.84 39.76 -21.50
C SER A 73 -4.71 39.50 -22.51
N ALA A 74 -4.65 38.23 -22.93
CA ALA A 74 -4.08 37.66 -24.18
C ALA A 74 -2.56 37.40 -24.21
N PRO A 75 -2.05 36.51 -25.09
CA PRO A 75 -2.66 35.36 -25.78
C PRO A 75 -1.84 34.04 -25.69
N SER A 76 -2.52 32.93 -25.98
CA SER A 76 -1.97 31.59 -26.20
C SER A 76 -1.09 31.50 -27.46
N PRO A 77 -0.07 30.62 -27.48
CA PRO A 77 0.45 30.05 -28.71
C PRO A 77 0.04 28.58 -28.84
N THR A 78 -0.84 28.33 -29.80
CA THR A 78 -1.13 27.02 -30.39
C THR A 78 0.12 26.53 -31.12
N THR A 79 0.66 25.37 -30.75
CA THR A 79 1.61 24.64 -31.59
C THR A 79 1.13 23.21 -31.81
N THR A 80 0.71 22.97 -33.04
CA THR A 80 0.41 21.70 -33.66
C THR A 80 1.66 20.82 -33.71
N ARG A 81 1.64 19.66 -33.07
CA ARG A 81 2.61 18.58 -33.31
C ARG A 81 2.04 17.60 -34.32
N SER A 82 2.54 17.69 -35.56
CA SER A 82 2.38 16.66 -36.57
C SER A 82 3.11 15.39 -36.14
N ALA A 83 2.37 14.30 -36.01
CA ALA A 83 2.91 12.95 -35.88
C ALA A 83 3.53 12.52 -37.21
N THR A 84 4.83 12.24 -37.22
CA THR A 84 5.51 11.59 -38.34
C THR A 84 5.54 10.10 -38.06
N THR A 85 4.73 9.35 -38.79
CA THR A 85 4.76 7.90 -38.91
C THR A 85 6.05 7.46 -39.59
N SER A 86 6.87 6.66 -38.92
CA SER A 86 7.93 5.87 -39.57
C SER A 86 7.50 4.40 -39.58
N GLY A 87 7.34 3.88 -40.80
CA GLY A 87 6.89 2.52 -41.06
C GLY A 87 7.95 1.49 -40.64
N GLY A 88 7.50 0.46 -39.92
CA GLY A 88 8.27 -0.74 -39.64
C GLY A 88 8.37 -1.62 -40.89
N GLY A 89 9.58 -1.71 -41.45
CA GLY A 89 9.93 -2.73 -42.42
C GLY A 89 10.15 -4.07 -41.71
N SER A 90 9.48 -5.10 -42.22
CA SER A 90 9.64 -6.50 -41.85
C SER A 90 11.05 -6.99 -42.24
N GLY A 91 11.95 -7.08 -41.26
CA GLY A 91 13.21 -7.80 -41.35
C GLY A 91 13.31 -8.71 -40.13
N GLY A 92 13.34 -10.02 -40.35
CA GLY A 92 13.46 -11.01 -39.29
C GLY A 92 14.71 -10.77 -38.45
N ALA A 93 14.52 -10.25 -37.24
CA ALA A 93 15.57 -10.18 -36.24
C ALA A 93 15.70 -11.55 -35.58
N THR A 94 16.78 -12.24 -35.89
CA THR A 94 17.32 -13.33 -35.08
C THR A 94 17.43 -12.87 -33.62
N VAL A 95 16.82 -13.63 -32.71
CA VAL A 95 16.89 -13.42 -31.25
C VAL A 95 18.37 -13.44 -30.83
N PRO A 96 18.95 -12.33 -30.34
CA PRO A 96 20.32 -12.35 -29.81
C PRO A 96 20.35 -13.23 -28.55
N GLY A 97 21.36 -14.09 -28.46
CA GLY A 97 21.38 -15.26 -27.57
C GLY A 97 20.96 -15.04 -26.11
N ASN A 98 20.27 -16.06 -25.58
CA ASN A 98 19.78 -16.25 -24.21
C ASN A 98 20.87 -16.30 -23.11
N SER A 99 21.98 -15.58 -23.23
CA SER A 99 23.02 -15.56 -22.19
C SER A 99 22.93 -14.28 -21.38
N CYS A 100 22.50 -14.40 -20.12
CA CYS A 100 22.60 -13.30 -19.16
C CYS A 100 24.06 -12.91 -18.91
N PRO A 101 24.38 -11.60 -18.86
CA PRO A 101 25.74 -11.17 -18.57
C PRO A 101 26.14 -11.53 -17.13
N ARG A 102 27.39 -11.96 -16.95
CA ARG A 102 28.02 -11.98 -15.62
C ARG A 102 28.27 -10.55 -15.20
N SER A 103 27.49 -10.08 -14.23
CA SER A 103 27.48 -8.68 -13.80
C SER A 103 27.29 -8.61 -12.30
N LYS A 104 28.12 -7.79 -11.65
CA LYS A 104 27.98 -7.41 -10.24
C LYS A 104 26.66 -6.68 -9.96
N TYR A 105 26.12 -5.98 -10.96
CA TYR A 105 24.96 -5.12 -10.82
C TYR A 105 23.72 -5.71 -11.50
N ARG A 106 22.57 -5.56 -10.83
CA ARG A 106 21.25 -5.90 -11.39
C ARG A 106 20.89 -4.90 -12.50
N ALA A 107 20.24 -5.40 -13.56
CA ALA A 107 19.54 -4.55 -14.51
C ALA A 107 18.48 -3.66 -13.83
N ILE A 108 18.14 -2.52 -14.45
CA ILE A 108 17.11 -1.61 -13.92
C ILE A 108 15.72 -2.25 -13.93
N ASN A 109 15.40 -3.00 -14.98
CA ASN A 109 14.11 -3.66 -15.13
C ASN A 109 14.06 -5.06 -14.49
N SER A 110 15.07 -5.44 -13.71
CA SER A 110 15.22 -6.77 -13.10
C SER A 110 15.39 -7.96 -14.06
N ASN A 111 15.58 -7.74 -15.37
CA ASN A 111 15.96 -8.81 -16.29
C ASN A 111 17.26 -9.49 -15.84
N CYS A 112 17.37 -10.79 -16.09
CA CYS A 112 18.51 -11.61 -15.70
C CYS A 112 18.75 -11.68 -14.17
N ALA A 113 17.72 -11.48 -13.35
CA ALA A 113 17.74 -11.90 -11.95
C ALA A 113 17.83 -13.43 -11.82
N ASN A 114 17.32 -14.15 -12.82
CA ASN A 114 17.53 -15.58 -13.01
C ASN A 114 18.28 -15.81 -14.34
N PRO A 115 19.44 -16.49 -14.35
CA PRO A 115 20.25 -16.66 -15.55
C PRO A 115 19.65 -17.65 -16.56
N ASP A 116 18.78 -18.56 -16.12
CA ASP A 116 18.15 -19.57 -17.00
C ASP A 116 16.86 -19.09 -17.62
N ASN A 117 16.15 -18.24 -16.87
CA ASN A 117 14.90 -17.64 -17.28
C ASN A 117 15.06 -16.13 -17.14
N PRO A 118 15.70 -15.44 -18.10
CA PRO A 118 16.06 -14.03 -17.98
C PRO A 118 14.88 -13.12 -17.60
N SER A 119 13.68 -13.41 -18.11
CA SER A 119 12.48 -12.62 -17.83
C SER A 119 11.91 -12.80 -16.41
N TRP A 120 12.32 -13.83 -15.67
CA TRP A 120 11.81 -14.05 -14.32
C TRP A 120 12.27 -12.93 -13.38
N GLY A 121 11.30 -12.25 -12.77
CA GLY A 121 11.54 -11.06 -11.95
C GLY A 121 11.45 -9.73 -12.70
N GLN A 122 11.44 -9.78 -14.03
CA GLN A 122 11.47 -8.57 -14.88
C GLN A 122 10.15 -7.78 -14.78
N ALA A 123 10.25 -6.46 -14.83
CA ALA A 123 9.10 -5.58 -15.01
C ALA A 123 8.35 -5.85 -16.33
N GLY A 124 7.02 -5.73 -16.30
CA GLY A 124 6.12 -5.98 -17.43
C GLY A 124 5.76 -7.46 -17.63
N GLN A 125 6.14 -8.35 -16.70
CA GLN A 125 5.75 -9.75 -16.74
C GLN A 125 4.39 -9.97 -16.04
N PRO A 126 3.68 -11.08 -16.35
CA PRO A 126 2.47 -11.44 -15.62
C PRO A 126 2.73 -11.68 -14.12
N PHE A 127 1.71 -11.43 -13.30
CA PHE A 127 1.75 -11.82 -11.89
C PHE A 127 1.88 -13.33 -11.73
N GLY A 128 2.64 -13.75 -10.71
CA GLY A 128 2.60 -15.11 -10.19
C GLY A 128 1.27 -15.40 -9.50
N ARG A 129 0.91 -16.68 -9.42
CA ARG A 129 -0.30 -17.16 -8.73
C ARG A 129 0.01 -18.40 -7.90
N ILE A 130 -0.56 -18.48 -6.72
CA ILE A 130 -0.48 -19.65 -5.85
C ILE A 130 -1.45 -20.73 -6.32
N LEU A 131 -2.64 -20.32 -6.79
CA LEU A 131 -3.68 -21.21 -7.32
C LEU A 131 -4.14 -20.78 -8.72
N PRO A 132 -4.65 -21.71 -9.54
CA PRO A 132 -5.31 -21.36 -10.80
C PRO A 132 -6.44 -20.34 -10.60
N PRO A 133 -6.65 -19.40 -11.53
CA PRO A 133 -7.72 -18.43 -11.43
C PRO A 133 -9.10 -19.08 -11.57
N ASN A 134 -10.08 -18.53 -10.86
CA ASN A 134 -11.47 -18.93 -10.85
C ASN A 134 -12.31 -17.92 -11.67
N TYR A 135 -12.30 -18.07 -12.99
CA TYR A 135 -13.20 -17.32 -13.89
C TYR A 135 -14.41 -18.17 -14.25
N ALA A 136 -15.59 -17.56 -14.31
CA ALA A 136 -16.84 -18.28 -14.57
C ALA A 136 -16.96 -18.87 -15.98
N ASP A 137 -16.12 -18.44 -16.91
CA ASP A 137 -15.97 -18.99 -18.27
C ASP A 137 -14.62 -19.71 -18.45
N GLY A 138 -13.82 -19.82 -17.39
CA GLY A 138 -12.44 -20.33 -17.43
C GLY A 138 -11.44 -19.40 -18.13
N VAL A 139 -11.85 -18.20 -18.57
CA VAL A 139 -11.03 -17.30 -19.37
C VAL A 139 -10.87 -15.94 -18.69
N SER A 140 -11.95 -15.19 -18.50
CA SER A 140 -11.87 -13.82 -17.96
C SER A 140 -13.17 -13.31 -17.32
N ARG A 141 -14.29 -14.03 -17.43
CA ARG A 141 -15.55 -13.60 -16.85
C ARG A 141 -15.48 -13.70 -15.33
N PRO A 142 -15.88 -12.64 -14.58
CA PRO A 142 -15.83 -12.64 -13.11
C PRO A 142 -16.41 -13.90 -12.48
N PRO A 143 -15.89 -14.33 -11.30
CA PRO A 143 -16.34 -15.54 -10.63
C PRO A 143 -17.83 -15.52 -10.29
N ILE A 144 -18.41 -16.71 -10.15
CA ILE A 144 -19.80 -16.94 -9.69
C ILE A 144 -19.82 -17.90 -8.49
N MET A 145 -20.90 -17.85 -7.72
CA MET A 145 -21.14 -18.75 -6.60
C MET A 145 -21.52 -20.17 -7.08
N SER A 146 -21.45 -21.15 -6.18
CA SER A 146 -21.70 -22.57 -6.44
C SER A 146 -23.12 -22.87 -6.97
N ASN A 147 -24.09 -22.03 -6.61
CA ASN A 147 -25.46 -22.09 -7.09
C ASN A 147 -25.67 -21.45 -8.49
N GLY A 148 -24.60 -20.92 -9.11
CA GLY A 148 -24.63 -20.27 -10.42
C GLY A 148 -24.96 -18.78 -10.40
N SER A 149 -25.29 -18.19 -9.26
CA SER A 149 -25.54 -16.74 -9.17
C SER A 149 -24.24 -15.92 -9.08
N GLU A 150 -24.30 -14.68 -9.55
CA GLU A 150 -23.21 -13.71 -9.36
C GLU A 150 -22.98 -13.42 -7.87
N TYR A 151 -21.74 -13.09 -7.52
CA TYR A 151 -21.45 -12.56 -6.19
C TYR A 151 -22.17 -11.22 -5.99
N VAL A 152 -22.68 -10.99 -4.77
CA VAL A 152 -23.29 -9.70 -4.41
C VAL A 152 -22.31 -8.55 -4.62
N SER A 153 -22.80 -7.32 -4.75
CA SER A 153 -21.95 -6.14 -4.91
C SER A 153 -20.83 -6.07 -3.87
N ALA A 154 -19.62 -5.72 -4.30
CA ALA A 154 -18.48 -5.48 -3.43
C ALA A 154 -18.78 -4.40 -2.37
N ARG A 155 -19.60 -3.40 -2.69
CA ARG A 155 -20.08 -2.40 -1.72
C ARG A 155 -20.92 -3.03 -0.62
N SER A 156 -21.82 -3.96 -0.98
CA SER A 156 -22.63 -4.67 0.01
C SER A 156 -21.76 -5.46 0.99
N ILE A 157 -20.66 -6.03 0.53
CA ILE A 157 -19.70 -6.73 1.40
C ILE A 157 -18.95 -5.72 2.29
N SER A 158 -18.33 -4.70 1.68
CA SER A 158 -17.61 -3.64 2.41
C SER A 158 -18.49 -3.07 3.53
N PHE A 159 -19.74 -2.71 3.23
CA PHE A 159 -20.64 -2.09 4.20
C PHE A 159 -21.17 -3.07 5.26
N ASN A 160 -21.67 -4.25 4.87
CA ASN A 160 -22.38 -5.14 5.80
C ASN A 160 -21.47 -6.08 6.58
N VAL A 161 -20.30 -6.44 6.04
CA VAL A 161 -19.42 -7.46 6.63
C VAL A 161 -18.31 -6.83 7.46
N PHE A 162 -17.68 -5.76 6.97
CA PHE A 162 -16.53 -5.12 7.62
C PHE A 162 -16.94 -3.89 8.45
N SER A 163 -16.48 -3.80 9.69
CA SER A 163 -16.79 -2.71 10.62
C SER A 163 -15.98 -1.44 10.32
N ILE A 164 -16.24 -0.38 11.09
CA ILE A 164 -15.49 0.89 11.07
C ILE A 164 -14.90 1.24 12.44
N ASP A 165 -14.82 0.25 13.33
CA ASP A 165 -14.31 0.42 14.68
C ASP A 165 -12.79 0.59 14.63
N GLU A 166 -12.28 1.71 15.11
CA GLU A 166 -10.84 1.96 15.04
C GLU A 166 -10.19 1.81 16.42
N ILE A 167 -9.58 0.66 16.67
CA ILE A 167 -8.85 0.36 17.92
C ILE A 167 -7.35 0.58 17.70
N ASP A 168 -6.71 1.40 18.54
CA ASP A 168 -5.26 1.65 18.47
C ASP A 168 -4.44 0.36 18.75
N ASP A 169 -3.44 0.11 17.91
CA ASP A 169 -2.41 -0.89 18.17
C ASP A 169 -1.26 -0.26 18.96
N THR A 170 -1.18 -0.60 20.24
CA THR A 170 -0.16 -0.09 21.16
C THR A 170 1.25 -0.61 20.90
N SER A 171 1.42 -1.55 19.97
CA SER A 171 2.72 -2.17 19.66
C SER A 171 3.37 -1.66 18.37
N ASN A 172 2.62 -0.98 17.50
CA ASN A 172 3.07 -0.62 16.16
C ASN A 172 2.84 0.85 15.83
N THR A 173 3.92 1.55 15.47
CA THR A 173 3.85 2.93 14.97
C THR A 173 3.28 2.96 13.56
N LEU A 174 2.74 4.11 13.15
CA LEU A 174 2.18 4.39 11.83
C LEU A 174 3.17 4.09 10.69
N LEU A 175 4.47 4.15 10.97
CA LEU A 175 5.53 3.77 10.03
C LEU A 175 5.39 2.33 9.52
N ASN A 176 4.87 1.40 10.33
CA ASN A 176 4.65 0.01 9.89
C ASN A 176 3.80 -0.06 8.60
N TYR A 177 2.70 0.68 8.56
CA TYR A 177 1.83 0.70 7.39
C TYR A 177 2.52 1.35 6.18
N PHE A 178 3.21 2.48 6.35
CA PHE A 178 3.85 3.13 5.19
C PHE A 178 5.08 2.37 4.66
N ILE A 179 5.73 1.55 5.49
CA ILE A 179 6.72 0.56 5.02
C ILE A 179 6.02 -0.59 4.26
N SER A 180 4.90 -1.12 4.78
CA SER A 180 4.05 -2.10 4.07
C SER A 180 3.63 -1.57 2.69
N GLN A 181 3.20 -0.31 2.62
CA GLN A 181 2.79 0.33 1.38
C GLN A 181 3.96 0.44 0.40
N ALA A 182 5.13 0.88 0.86
CA ALA A 182 6.32 0.96 0.01
C ALA A 182 6.73 -0.42 -0.56
N ILE A 183 6.61 -1.49 0.23
CA ILE A 183 6.83 -2.87 -0.24
C ILE A 183 5.83 -3.28 -1.31
N GLY A 184 4.54 -2.95 -1.13
CA GLY A 184 3.50 -3.23 -2.14
C GLY A 184 3.75 -2.48 -3.45
N ILE A 185 4.15 -1.21 -3.36
CA ILE A 185 4.51 -0.38 -4.53
C ILE A 185 5.73 -0.97 -5.25
N ASP A 186 6.77 -1.42 -4.51
CA ASP A 186 7.98 -1.98 -5.12
C ASP A 186 7.71 -3.27 -5.88
N LEU A 187 6.81 -4.12 -5.36
CA LEU A 187 6.52 -5.43 -5.93
C LEU A 187 5.44 -5.42 -7.00
N SER A 188 4.58 -4.40 -7.05
CA SER A 188 3.42 -4.43 -7.96
C SER A 188 2.98 -3.08 -8.50
N LEU A 189 2.69 -3.04 -9.78
CA LEU A 189 1.94 -2.00 -10.49
C LEU A 189 1.06 -2.69 -11.54
N PRO A 190 -0.22 -2.98 -11.25
CA PRO A 190 -1.11 -3.59 -12.24
C PRO A 190 -1.19 -2.74 -13.52
N SER A 191 -1.01 -3.36 -14.68
CA SER A 191 -0.95 -2.62 -15.95
C SER A 191 -2.28 -1.95 -16.30
N GLY A 192 -2.19 -0.73 -16.82
CA GLY A 192 -3.35 0.10 -17.12
C GLY A 192 -3.98 0.78 -15.89
N SER A 193 -3.35 0.70 -14.71
CA SER A 193 -3.77 1.46 -13.51
C SER A 193 -3.74 2.98 -13.68
N ASN A 194 -3.00 3.46 -14.70
CA ASN A 194 -2.90 4.88 -15.01
C ASN A 194 -3.83 5.31 -16.16
N ASP A 195 -4.58 4.38 -16.75
CA ASP A 195 -5.49 4.67 -17.86
C ASP A 195 -6.74 5.38 -17.36
N VAL A 196 -7.18 6.41 -18.07
CA VAL A 196 -8.43 7.10 -17.78
C VAL A 196 -9.58 6.38 -18.48
N VAL A 197 -10.16 5.39 -17.81
CA VAL A 197 -11.34 4.65 -18.28
C VAL A 197 -12.56 5.00 -17.43
N THR A 198 -13.55 5.63 -18.06
CA THR A 198 -14.76 6.11 -17.39
C THR A 198 -15.94 5.14 -17.58
N CYS A 199 -16.21 4.37 -16.53
CA CYS A 199 -17.33 3.45 -16.39
C CYS A 199 -18.50 4.08 -15.61
N CYS A 200 -18.18 5.02 -14.72
CA CYS A 200 -19.13 5.76 -13.91
C CYS A 200 -18.88 7.26 -14.04
N THR A 201 -19.92 8.00 -14.43
CA THR A 201 -19.90 9.46 -14.52
C THR A 201 -20.93 10.01 -13.55
N ASN A 202 -20.51 10.89 -12.63
CA ASN A 202 -21.39 11.48 -11.61
C ASN A 202 -22.21 10.44 -10.84
N GLY A 203 -21.59 9.29 -10.52
CA GLY A 203 -22.24 8.19 -9.80
C GLY A 203 -23.19 7.33 -10.65
N GLN A 204 -23.32 7.58 -11.95
CA GLN A 204 -24.19 6.84 -12.85
C GLN A 204 -23.38 6.02 -13.86
N LEU A 205 -23.88 4.85 -14.25
CA LEU A 205 -23.26 4.06 -15.31
C LEU A 205 -23.28 4.84 -16.62
N THR A 206 -22.18 4.80 -17.36
CA THR A 206 -22.13 5.39 -18.70
C THR A 206 -23.04 4.60 -19.65
N SER A 207 -23.66 5.28 -20.62
CA SER A 207 -24.62 4.65 -21.54
C SER A 207 -23.98 3.65 -22.51
N ASN A 208 -22.71 3.86 -22.86
CA ASN A 208 -21.90 2.98 -23.69
C ASN A 208 -20.55 2.75 -22.99
N PRO A 209 -20.51 1.90 -21.95
CA PRO A 209 -19.30 1.68 -21.19
C PRO A 209 -18.24 1.01 -22.07
N PRO A 210 -16.97 1.45 -22.03
CA PRO A 210 -15.86 0.74 -22.66
C PRO A 210 -15.78 -0.73 -22.22
N ASP A 211 -15.22 -1.61 -23.05
CA ASP A 211 -15.12 -3.06 -22.79
C ASP A 211 -14.38 -3.41 -21.48
N ARG A 212 -13.46 -2.55 -21.04
CA ARG A 212 -12.74 -2.70 -19.77
C ARG A 212 -13.57 -2.34 -18.55
N CYS A 213 -14.81 -1.91 -18.68
CA CYS A 213 -15.58 -1.49 -17.53
C CYS A 213 -16.07 -2.65 -16.68
N PHE A 214 -15.79 -2.54 -15.38
CA PHE A 214 -16.30 -3.47 -14.37
C PHE A 214 -16.63 -2.73 -13.06
N PRO A 215 -17.52 -1.73 -13.12
CA PRO A 215 -17.78 -0.81 -12.01
C PRO A 215 -18.38 -1.53 -10.80
N VAL A 216 -18.15 -0.98 -9.61
CA VAL A 216 -18.82 -1.46 -8.40
C VAL A 216 -20.25 -0.93 -8.41
N ALA A 217 -21.23 -1.82 -8.58
CA ALA A 217 -22.64 -1.45 -8.47
C ALA A 217 -22.98 -1.04 -7.03
N ILE A 218 -23.66 0.08 -6.83
CA ILE A 218 -24.16 0.50 -5.53
C ILE A 218 -25.63 0.08 -5.41
N PRO A 219 -26.01 -0.65 -4.35
CA PRO A 219 -27.41 -0.98 -4.10
C PRO A 219 -28.30 0.25 -3.97
N VAL A 220 -29.52 0.20 -4.51
CA VAL A 220 -30.50 1.31 -4.43
C VAL A 220 -30.90 1.65 -2.99
N ASN A 221 -30.68 0.73 -2.06
CA ASN A 221 -30.90 0.90 -0.62
C ASN A 221 -29.59 1.11 0.16
N ASP A 222 -28.48 1.45 -0.50
CA ASP A 222 -27.23 1.79 0.20
C ASP A 222 -27.47 2.99 1.14
N PRO A 223 -27.13 2.87 2.43
CA PRO A 223 -27.50 3.89 3.41
C PRO A 223 -26.73 5.20 3.29
N ILE A 224 -25.67 5.25 2.46
CA ILE A 224 -24.83 6.43 2.27
C ILE A 224 -24.91 6.91 0.82
N TYR A 225 -24.48 6.08 -0.13
CA TYR A 225 -24.35 6.48 -1.53
C TYR A 225 -25.70 6.75 -2.21
N ALA A 226 -26.76 6.02 -1.85
CA ALA A 226 -28.09 6.25 -2.42
C ALA A 226 -28.66 7.63 -2.06
N PHE A 227 -28.28 8.20 -0.90
CA PHE A 227 -28.66 9.57 -0.53
C PHE A 227 -28.08 10.63 -1.47
N PHE A 228 -26.96 10.33 -2.14
CA PHE A 228 -26.29 11.21 -3.08
C PHE A 228 -26.53 10.82 -4.54
N ASP A 229 -27.54 9.98 -4.81
CA ASP A 229 -27.86 9.46 -6.15
C ASP A 229 -26.65 8.79 -6.83
N ILE A 230 -25.79 8.13 -6.06
CA ILE A 230 -24.64 7.38 -6.58
C ILE A 230 -25.04 5.91 -6.68
N LEU A 231 -25.06 5.39 -7.91
CA LEU A 231 -25.41 4.01 -8.26
C LEU A 231 -24.21 3.18 -8.71
N CYS A 232 -23.04 3.77 -8.92
CA CYS A 232 -21.81 3.01 -9.18
C CYS A 232 -20.52 3.75 -8.79
N LEU A 233 -19.47 2.98 -8.47
CA LEU A 233 -18.09 3.47 -8.36
C LEU A 233 -17.29 3.04 -9.58
N ASN A 234 -16.45 3.95 -10.08
CA ASN A 234 -15.66 3.73 -11.27
C ASN A 234 -14.59 2.65 -11.02
N TYR A 235 -14.64 1.54 -11.77
CA TYR A 235 -13.58 0.55 -11.81
C TYR A 235 -13.41 0.04 -13.24
N ALA A 236 -12.17 -0.03 -13.69
CA ALA A 236 -11.80 -0.57 -14.98
C ALA A 236 -10.84 -1.74 -14.80
N ARG A 237 -11.08 -2.80 -15.56
CA ARG A 237 -10.33 -4.04 -15.50
C ARG A 237 -8.85 -3.81 -15.82
N VAL A 238 -8.00 -4.53 -15.10
CA VAL A 238 -6.54 -4.53 -15.27
C VAL A 238 -6.19 -5.10 -16.65
N LEU A 239 -5.14 -4.55 -17.28
CA LEU A 239 -4.66 -5.08 -18.55
C LEU A 239 -4.02 -6.47 -18.37
N THR A 240 -4.29 -7.34 -19.33
CA THR A 240 -3.83 -8.73 -19.31
C THR A 240 -2.93 -9.02 -20.50
N SER A 241 -1.96 -9.91 -20.33
CA SER A 241 -1.16 -10.40 -21.44
C SER A 241 -2.04 -11.15 -22.44
N PRO A 242 -1.80 -11.04 -23.76
CA PRO A 242 -2.53 -11.83 -24.75
C PRO A 242 -2.40 -13.32 -24.44
N GLY A 243 -3.49 -13.93 -23.98
CA GLY A 243 -3.56 -15.36 -23.71
C GLY A 243 -3.76 -16.17 -24.98
N GLN A 244 -3.46 -17.47 -24.92
CA GLN A 244 -3.97 -18.40 -25.93
C GLN A 244 -5.50 -18.52 -25.78
N ALA A 245 -6.20 -18.71 -26.90
CA ALA A 245 -7.65 -18.87 -26.88
C ALA A 245 -8.06 -20.02 -25.94
N GLY A 246 -9.03 -19.76 -25.06
CA GLY A 246 -9.52 -20.74 -24.08
C GLY A 246 -8.63 -20.92 -22.84
N GLN A 247 -7.57 -20.13 -22.67
CA GLN A 247 -6.78 -20.08 -21.44
C GLN A 247 -7.17 -18.88 -20.57
N PRO A 248 -7.07 -19.00 -19.24
CA PRO A 248 -7.26 -17.88 -18.34
C PRO A 248 -6.36 -16.69 -18.67
N VAL A 249 -6.91 -15.49 -18.60
CA VAL A 249 -6.14 -14.25 -18.74
C VAL A 249 -5.18 -14.07 -17.57
N GLN A 250 -4.05 -13.42 -17.84
CA GLN A 250 -3.03 -13.11 -16.82
C GLN A 250 -2.79 -11.61 -16.78
N GLN A 251 -3.03 -11.01 -15.62
CA GLN A 251 -2.79 -9.59 -15.36
C GLN A 251 -1.30 -9.30 -15.42
N ILE A 252 -0.94 -8.16 -16.01
CA ILE A 252 0.45 -7.75 -16.18
C ILE A 252 0.87 -6.90 -14.97
N ASN A 253 2.07 -7.17 -14.46
CA ASN A 253 2.74 -6.34 -13.46
C ASN A 253 3.79 -5.46 -14.14
N GLU A 254 3.60 -4.14 -14.14
CA GLU A 254 4.56 -3.16 -14.66
C GLU A 254 5.72 -2.87 -13.70
N ALA A 255 5.60 -3.28 -12.42
CA ALA A 255 6.70 -3.23 -11.47
C ALA A 255 7.64 -4.43 -11.64
N SER A 256 8.88 -4.24 -11.19
CA SER A 256 9.82 -5.34 -10.95
C SER A 256 9.21 -6.29 -9.92
N SER A 257 9.39 -7.61 -10.06
CA SER A 257 8.86 -8.56 -9.06
C SER A 257 9.81 -8.79 -7.87
N LEU A 258 10.77 -7.87 -7.68
CA LEU A 258 11.84 -8.00 -6.71
C LEU A 258 11.84 -6.80 -5.77
N LEU A 259 12.38 -6.99 -4.57
CA LEU A 259 12.59 -5.91 -3.61
C LEU A 259 13.87 -5.18 -4.00
N ASP A 260 13.78 -4.26 -4.96
CA ASP A 260 14.91 -3.60 -5.57
C ASP A 260 14.77 -2.08 -5.68
N LEU A 261 13.83 -1.50 -4.91
CA LEU A 261 13.55 -0.06 -4.88
C LEU A 261 13.24 0.47 -6.30
N SER A 262 12.53 -0.31 -7.11
CA SER A 262 12.10 0.06 -8.45
C SER A 262 11.21 1.31 -8.45
N PHE A 263 10.46 1.55 -7.37
CA PHE A 263 9.70 2.79 -7.16
C PHE A 263 10.58 4.04 -7.04
N LEU A 264 11.88 3.89 -6.76
CA LEU A 264 12.89 4.94 -6.71
C LEU A 264 13.74 4.99 -7.98
N TYR A 265 14.21 3.85 -8.47
CA TYR A 265 15.19 3.77 -9.57
C TYR A 265 14.58 3.64 -10.96
N GLY A 266 13.28 3.34 -11.05
CA GLY A 266 12.57 3.07 -12.30
C GLY A 266 12.63 1.60 -12.74
N THR A 267 11.77 1.25 -13.68
CA THR A 267 11.67 -0.09 -14.26
C THR A 267 12.18 -0.15 -15.71
N SER A 268 12.72 0.95 -16.23
CA SER A 268 13.38 1.01 -17.54
C SER A 268 14.62 1.91 -17.50
N LEU A 269 15.58 1.66 -18.38
CA LEU A 269 16.79 2.48 -18.47
C LEU A 269 16.45 3.95 -18.78
N THR A 270 15.47 4.20 -19.66
CA THR A 270 15.00 5.55 -19.99
C THR A 270 14.47 6.28 -18.75
N GLN A 271 13.61 5.62 -17.96
CA GLN A 271 13.07 6.20 -16.74
C GLN A 271 14.18 6.44 -15.71
N SER A 272 15.08 5.48 -15.51
CA SER A 272 16.20 5.62 -14.57
C SER A 272 17.14 6.75 -14.97
N ASN A 273 17.46 6.88 -16.26
CA ASN A 273 18.27 7.98 -16.79
C ASN A 273 17.62 9.34 -16.56
N ASN A 274 16.29 9.44 -16.67
CA ASN A 274 15.57 10.66 -16.39
C ASN A 274 15.64 11.07 -14.90
N LEU A 275 15.87 10.11 -14.00
CA LEU A 275 15.98 10.32 -12.56
C LEU A 275 17.41 10.59 -12.09
N ARG A 276 18.42 10.40 -12.93
CA ARG A 276 19.85 10.54 -12.60
C ARG A 276 20.43 11.89 -12.97
N THR A 277 21.38 12.38 -12.18
CA THR A 277 22.15 13.59 -12.52
C THR A 277 23.24 13.34 -13.55
N PHE A 278 23.68 12.07 -13.69
CA PHE A 278 24.92 11.69 -14.39
C PHE A 278 26.16 12.43 -13.87
N SER A 279 26.11 12.83 -12.59
CA SER A 279 27.24 13.44 -11.90
C SER A 279 27.33 12.95 -10.46
N GLY A 280 28.48 12.37 -10.10
CA GLY A 280 28.79 11.86 -8.77
C GLY A 280 28.00 10.63 -8.35
N GLY A 281 27.39 9.92 -9.31
CA GLY A 281 26.56 8.74 -9.10
C GLY A 281 25.21 9.03 -8.46
N ARG A 282 24.66 10.23 -8.64
CA ARG A 282 23.53 10.72 -7.85
C ARG A 282 22.19 10.66 -8.58
N LEU A 283 21.11 10.60 -7.78
CA LEU A 283 19.75 10.89 -8.24
C LEU A 283 19.48 12.38 -8.22
N LYS A 284 18.64 12.84 -9.16
CA LYS A 284 18.19 14.24 -9.24
C LYS A 284 17.40 14.59 -7.98
N ALA A 285 17.92 15.58 -7.27
CA ALA A 285 17.23 16.19 -6.15
C ALA A 285 17.60 17.67 -6.08
N VAL A 286 16.69 18.48 -5.59
CA VAL A 286 16.90 19.91 -5.35
C VAL A 286 17.02 20.12 -3.86
N ARG A 287 18.05 20.85 -3.43
CA ARG A 287 18.24 21.17 -2.02
C ARG A 287 17.39 22.38 -1.64
N ARG A 288 16.46 22.19 -0.71
CA ARG A 288 15.61 23.25 -0.13
C ARG A 288 15.59 23.08 1.39
N ASN A 289 15.72 24.19 2.13
CA ASN A 289 15.77 24.20 3.60
C ASN A 289 16.79 23.21 4.19
N GLY A 290 17.98 23.12 3.55
CA GLY A 290 19.07 22.27 4.02
C GLY A 290 18.91 20.77 3.75
N VAL A 291 17.82 20.31 3.13
CA VAL A 291 17.55 18.90 2.82
C VAL A 291 17.21 18.69 1.33
N GLU A 292 17.32 17.45 0.85
CA GLU A 292 17.12 17.12 -0.57
C GLU A 292 15.67 16.68 -0.83
N TRP A 293 15.11 17.17 -1.93
CA TRP A 293 13.74 16.91 -2.37
C TRP A 293 13.73 16.50 -3.85
N PRO A 294 12.76 15.70 -4.30
CA PRO A 294 12.60 15.43 -5.72
C PRO A 294 12.41 16.73 -6.52
N VAL A 295 12.75 16.64 -7.80
CA VAL A 295 12.46 17.70 -8.76
C VAL A 295 10.94 17.80 -8.93
N ILE A 296 10.40 19.03 -9.01
CA ILE A 296 8.98 19.23 -9.33
C ILE A 296 8.81 19.03 -10.84
N ASP A 297 7.83 18.21 -11.22
CA ASP A 297 7.47 17.92 -12.61
C ASP A 297 5.96 18.12 -12.80
N PRO A 298 5.49 19.35 -13.12
CA PRO A 298 4.07 19.65 -13.23
C PRO A 298 3.32 18.82 -14.29
N ALA A 299 4.03 18.21 -15.25
CA ALA A 299 3.44 17.34 -16.25
C ALA A 299 3.31 15.87 -15.77
N GLY A 300 3.89 15.53 -14.63
CA GLY A 300 3.96 14.16 -14.11
C GLY A 300 2.67 13.66 -13.44
N CYS A 301 1.72 14.54 -13.12
CA CYS A 301 0.44 14.14 -12.53
C CYS A 301 -0.66 15.21 -12.67
N ASP A 302 -1.92 14.79 -12.48
CA ASP A 302 -3.13 15.62 -12.49
C ASP A 302 -3.98 15.47 -11.20
N TRP A 303 -3.59 14.54 -10.32
CA TRP A 303 -4.33 14.16 -9.12
C TRP A 303 -3.81 14.81 -7.83
N ALA A 304 -2.70 15.56 -7.89
CA ALA A 304 -2.08 16.24 -6.75
C ALA A 304 -1.84 17.72 -7.03
N ASP A 305 -1.70 18.51 -5.96
CA ASP A 305 -1.39 19.95 -6.05
C ASP A 305 0.09 20.24 -6.38
N VAL A 306 0.99 19.27 -6.15
CA VAL A 306 2.40 19.28 -6.55
C VAL A 306 2.78 17.91 -7.09
N CYS A 307 3.32 17.85 -8.29
CA CYS A 307 3.83 16.62 -8.89
C CYS A 307 5.35 16.56 -8.78
N TYR A 308 5.87 15.43 -8.31
CA TYR A 308 7.31 15.17 -8.20
C TYR A 308 7.77 14.24 -9.32
N LEU A 309 8.98 14.48 -9.84
CA LEU A 309 9.67 13.59 -10.76
C LEU A 309 10.13 12.34 -10.01
N VAL A 310 9.37 11.25 -10.17
CA VAL A 310 9.60 9.97 -9.50
C VAL A 310 9.35 8.81 -10.46
N ALA A 311 9.88 7.64 -10.16
CA ALA A 311 9.59 6.44 -10.95
C ALA A 311 8.14 5.96 -10.76
N ASP A 312 7.67 5.95 -9.51
CA ASP A 312 6.30 5.57 -9.19
C ASP A 312 5.57 6.68 -8.43
N ARG A 313 4.54 7.26 -9.06
CA ARG A 313 3.75 8.37 -8.51
C ARG A 313 2.99 8.00 -7.22
N ARG A 314 2.68 6.72 -7.00
CA ARG A 314 2.02 6.24 -5.78
C ARG A 314 2.91 6.42 -4.55
N SER A 315 4.23 6.52 -4.74
CA SER A 315 5.17 6.85 -3.66
C SER A 315 4.85 8.16 -2.96
N TYR A 316 4.13 9.09 -3.60
CA TYR A 316 3.74 10.38 -3.04
C TYR A 316 2.22 10.55 -2.92
N GLN A 317 1.46 9.45 -2.94
CA GLN A 317 0.01 9.49 -2.74
C GLN A 317 -0.38 10.25 -1.47
N PHE A 318 0.41 10.07 -0.40
CA PHE A 318 0.30 10.80 0.85
C PHE A 318 1.64 11.46 1.20
N PRO A 319 1.65 12.54 1.99
CA PRO A 319 2.87 13.06 2.62
C PRO A 319 3.69 11.99 3.36
N MET A 320 3.00 11.07 4.04
CA MET A 320 3.63 9.97 4.78
C MET A 320 4.34 8.97 3.85
N SER A 321 3.72 8.61 2.71
CA SER A 321 4.37 7.74 1.71
C SER A 321 5.57 8.45 1.08
N GLY A 322 5.41 9.74 0.78
CA GLY A 322 6.49 10.60 0.27
C GLY A 322 7.67 10.69 1.23
N THR A 323 7.39 10.61 2.55
CA THR A 323 8.43 10.58 3.58
C THR A 323 9.26 9.31 3.48
N VAL A 324 8.63 8.14 3.31
CA VAL A 324 9.34 6.86 3.11
C VAL A 324 10.17 6.88 1.83
N HIS A 325 9.62 7.41 0.72
CA HIS A 325 10.39 7.56 -0.52
C HIS A 325 11.64 8.44 -0.31
N LEU A 326 11.50 9.56 0.40
CA LEU A 326 12.61 10.46 0.71
C LEU A 326 13.72 9.79 1.52
N LEU A 327 13.41 8.82 2.39
CA LEU A 327 14.44 8.09 3.14
C LEU A 327 15.43 7.41 2.18
N PHE A 328 14.91 6.69 1.18
CA PHE A 328 15.74 5.95 0.24
C PHE A 328 16.38 6.85 -0.82
N LEU A 329 15.72 7.94 -1.25
CA LEU A 329 16.33 8.94 -2.13
C LEU A 329 17.55 9.60 -1.47
N ARG A 330 17.38 10.06 -0.23
CA ARG A 330 18.44 10.74 0.54
C ARG A 330 19.57 9.76 0.89
N GLU A 331 19.25 8.51 1.20
CA GLU A 331 20.25 7.47 1.44
C GLU A 331 21.09 7.18 0.21
N HIS A 332 20.48 7.04 -0.98
CA HIS A 332 21.23 6.85 -2.22
C HIS A 332 22.26 7.97 -2.42
N ASN A 333 21.82 9.23 -2.34
CA ASN A 333 22.71 10.37 -2.52
C ASN A 333 23.77 10.46 -1.42
N ARG A 334 23.45 10.10 -0.17
CA ARG A 334 24.41 10.02 0.94
C ARG A 334 25.48 8.97 0.65
N LEU A 335 25.08 7.77 0.24
CA LEU A 335 25.99 6.67 -0.12
C LEU A 335 26.88 7.05 -1.30
N ALA A 336 26.32 7.59 -2.38
CA ALA A 336 27.09 8.02 -3.56
C ALA A 336 28.17 9.06 -3.18
N ASN A 337 27.83 10.04 -2.35
CA ASN A 337 28.80 11.02 -1.86
C ASN A 337 29.89 10.38 -1.01
N GLN A 338 29.55 9.47 -0.10
CA GLN A 338 30.53 8.80 0.76
C GLN A 338 31.46 7.88 -0.02
N LEU A 339 30.91 7.09 -0.95
CA LEU A 339 31.70 6.23 -1.84
C LEU A 339 32.66 7.06 -2.69
N ARG A 340 32.24 8.22 -3.21
CA ARG A 340 33.12 9.12 -3.96
C ARG A 340 34.31 9.63 -3.15
N LEU A 341 34.13 9.83 -1.84
CA LEU A 341 35.21 10.30 -0.95
C LEU A 341 36.26 9.23 -0.70
N VAL A 342 35.85 7.96 -0.61
CA VAL A 342 36.78 6.84 -0.39
C VAL A 342 37.33 6.24 -1.69
N ASN A 343 36.62 6.43 -2.81
CA ASN A 343 36.95 5.93 -4.14
C ASN A 343 37.06 7.06 -5.17
N THR A 344 38.14 7.83 -5.13
CA THR A 344 38.30 9.03 -5.97
C THR A 344 38.43 8.75 -7.47
N GLY A 345 38.77 7.52 -7.86
CA GLY A 345 38.90 7.10 -9.26
C GLY A 345 37.64 6.50 -9.89
N TRP A 346 36.55 6.33 -9.14
CA TRP A 346 35.33 5.74 -9.68
C TRP A 346 34.57 6.68 -10.60
N SER A 347 34.02 6.14 -11.68
CA SER A 347 33.15 6.88 -12.60
C SER A 347 31.77 7.13 -11.99
N ASP A 348 31.00 8.03 -12.60
CA ASP A 348 29.60 8.27 -12.23
C ASP A 348 28.78 6.98 -12.19
N GLU A 349 28.93 6.12 -13.20
CA GLU A 349 28.19 4.87 -13.31
C GLU A 349 28.52 3.91 -12.19
N VAL A 350 29.81 3.74 -11.84
CA VAL A 350 30.21 2.87 -10.73
C VAL A 350 29.65 3.39 -9.41
N LEU A 351 29.75 4.71 -9.16
CA LEU A 351 29.18 5.33 -7.96
C LEU A 351 27.66 5.10 -7.86
N PHE A 352 26.93 5.30 -8.96
CA PHE A 352 25.49 5.08 -9.01
C PHE A 352 25.13 3.63 -8.71
N GLN A 353 25.79 2.67 -9.35
CA GLN A 353 25.48 1.25 -9.20
C GLN A 353 25.84 0.72 -7.81
N GLU A 354 26.97 1.13 -7.22
CA GLU A 354 27.32 0.74 -5.86
C GLU A 354 26.39 1.36 -4.82
N ALA A 355 26.07 2.66 -4.95
CA ALA A 355 25.10 3.31 -4.08
C ALA A 355 23.71 2.65 -4.18
N ARG A 356 23.24 2.36 -5.41
CA ARG A 356 22.00 1.62 -5.66
C ARG A 356 22.04 0.24 -5.00
N ARG A 357 23.10 -0.53 -5.22
CA ARG A 357 23.26 -1.90 -4.69
C ARG A 357 23.25 -1.92 -3.16
N ILE A 358 23.95 -0.99 -2.50
CA ILE A 358 23.97 -0.89 -1.03
C ILE A 358 22.61 -0.46 -0.49
N ASN A 359 21.97 0.53 -1.11
CA ASN A 359 20.65 1.03 -0.67
C ASN A 359 19.57 -0.07 -0.78
N ILE A 360 19.57 -0.84 -1.88
CA ILE A 360 18.70 -2.00 -2.04
C ILE A 360 18.98 -3.05 -0.95
N ALA A 361 20.25 -3.32 -0.64
CA ALA A 361 20.60 -4.28 0.39
C ALA A 361 20.15 -3.86 1.80
N GLN A 362 20.26 -2.57 2.13
CA GLN A 362 19.70 -2.02 3.36
C GLN A 362 18.17 -2.14 3.38
N TYR A 363 17.50 -1.80 2.28
CA TYR A 363 16.06 -1.96 2.14
C TYR A 363 15.62 -3.42 2.35
N GLN A 364 16.24 -4.38 1.66
CA GLN A 364 15.95 -5.81 1.84
C GLN A 364 16.20 -6.26 3.29
N SER A 365 17.30 -5.84 3.91
CA SER A 365 17.57 -6.13 5.32
C SER A 365 16.46 -5.61 6.23
N MET A 366 16.03 -4.35 6.06
CA MET A 366 14.95 -3.75 6.86
C MET A 366 13.61 -4.50 6.65
N VAL A 367 13.28 -4.86 5.40
CA VAL A 367 12.07 -5.61 5.09
C VAL A 367 12.05 -6.96 5.81
N TYR A 368 13.12 -7.76 5.69
CA TYR A 368 13.14 -9.12 6.23
C TYR A 368 13.40 -9.20 7.73
N TYR A 369 14.22 -8.31 8.29
CA TYR A 369 14.68 -8.39 9.67
C TYR A 369 14.02 -7.38 10.62
N GLU A 370 13.34 -6.34 10.13
CA GLU A 370 12.61 -5.38 10.98
C GLU A 370 11.10 -5.45 10.74
N TYR A 371 10.64 -5.37 9.49
CA TYR A 371 9.21 -5.30 9.19
C TYR A 371 8.50 -6.67 9.21
N LEU A 372 8.95 -7.65 8.42
CA LEU A 372 8.25 -8.95 8.33
C LEU A 372 8.13 -9.72 9.66
N PRO A 373 9.09 -9.66 10.60
CA PRO A 373 8.91 -10.25 11.92
C PRO A 373 7.74 -9.65 12.71
N ARG A 374 7.35 -8.39 12.44
CA ARG A 374 6.15 -7.76 13.04
C ARG A 374 4.85 -8.35 12.47
N VAL A 375 4.87 -8.75 11.20
CA VAL A 375 3.69 -9.28 10.50
C VAL A 375 3.52 -10.78 10.76
N LEU A 376 4.60 -11.56 10.64
CA LEU A 376 4.56 -13.03 10.72
C LEU A 376 4.96 -13.58 12.09
N GLY A 377 5.62 -12.79 12.94
CA GLY A 377 6.27 -13.27 14.15
C GLY A 377 7.67 -13.84 13.87
N ARG A 378 8.64 -13.54 14.74
CA ARG A 378 10.05 -13.89 14.52
C ARG A 378 10.27 -15.40 14.43
N ALA A 379 9.57 -16.18 15.28
CA ALA A 379 9.66 -17.64 15.26
C ALA A 379 9.20 -18.25 13.92
N ASN A 380 8.16 -17.67 13.31
CA ASN A 380 7.68 -18.09 11.99
C ASN A 380 8.68 -17.70 10.89
N MET A 381 9.30 -16.52 10.98
CA MET A 381 10.33 -16.10 10.02
C MET A 381 11.51 -17.08 10.01
N LEU A 382 11.97 -17.53 11.18
CA LEU A 382 13.07 -18.49 11.31
C LEU A 382 12.68 -19.91 10.84
N SER A 383 11.56 -20.44 11.35
CA SER A 383 11.12 -21.80 11.02
C SER A 383 10.84 -21.98 9.52
N ASN A 384 10.43 -20.91 8.85
CA ASN A 384 10.18 -20.91 7.40
C ASN A 384 11.39 -20.45 6.57
N ARG A 385 12.56 -20.26 7.18
CA ARG A 385 13.82 -19.86 6.51
C ARG A 385 13.69 -18.57 5.70
N LEU A 386 12.87 -17.64 6.17
CA LEU A 386 12.79 -16.28 5.64
C LEU A 386 13.95 -15.43 6.18
N ILE A 387 14.42 -15.72 7.39
CA ILE A 387 15.63 -15.15 8.01
C ILE A 387 16.46 -16.26 8.66
N TYR A 388 17.70 -15.92 9.03
CA TYR A 388 18.63 -16.82 9.71
C TYR A 388 19.16 -16.20 11.00
N GLU A 389 19.49 -17.04 11.98
CA GLU A 389 20.18 -16.58 13.21
C GLU A 389 21.69 -16.39 13.00
N SER A 390 22.29 -17.13 12.07
CA SER A 390 23.73 -17.11 11.83
C SER A 390 24.20 -15.87 11.05
N THR A 391 25.39 -15.38 11.40
CA THR A 391 26.11 -14.35 10.64
C THR A 391 26.86 -14.98 9.47
N GLY A 392 26.28 -14.92 8.28
CA GLY A 392 26.93 -15.45 7.08
C GLY A 392 26.13 -15.19 5.82
N PHE A 393 26.51 -15.85 4.74
CA PHE A 393 25.71 -15.87 3.52
C PHE A 393 24.53 -16.83 3.66
N ALA A 394 23.44 -16.52 2.97
CA ALA A 394 22.46 -17.51 2.62
C ALA A 394 22.87 -18.21 1.32
N THR A 395 22.91 -19.54 1.34
CA THR A 395 23.35 -20.37 0.20
C THR A 395 22.19 -21.15 -0.42
N ASP A 396 20.98 -20.63 -0.28
CA ASP A 396 19.72 -21.23 -0.70
C ASP A 396 19.07 -20.50 -1.89
N TYR A 397 19.87 -19.70 -2.63
CA TYR A 397 19.45 -19.22 -3.94
C TYR A 397 19.07 -20.41 -4.82
N ASN A 398 17.87 -20.36 -5.40
CA ASN A 398 17.28 -21.43 -6.18
C ASN A 398 16.95 -20.92 -7.59
N ARG A 399 17.76 -21.34 -8.57
CA ARG A 399 17.56 -21.05 -10.00
C ARG A 399 16.22 -21.57 -10.57
N PHE A 400 15.54 -22.49 -9.89
CA PHE A 400 14.22 -22.99 -10.28
C PHE A 400 13.07 -22.25 -9.58
N GLN A 401 13.36 -21.35 -8.65
CA GLN A 401 12.35 -20.51 -8.01
C GLN A 401 12.04 -19.33 -8.92
N ASN A 402 10.78 -19.23 -9.36
CA ASN A 402 10.27 -18.03 -10.01
C ASN A 402 9.97 -16.97 -8.94
N PRO A 403 10.60 -15.78 -9.00
CA PRO A 403 10.36 -14.71 -8.05
C PRO A 403 9.19 -13.77 -8.46
N ALA A 404 8.38 -14.14 -9.46
CA ALA A 404 7.22 -13.34 -9.88
C ALA A 404 6.33 -12.96 -8.67
N THR A 405 5.91 -11.70 -8.61
CA THR A 405 5.04 -11.20 -7.55
C THR A 405 3.73 -11.96 -7.57
N LEU A 406 3.35 -12.54 -6.43
CA LEU A 406 2.09 -13.24 -6.24
C LEU A 406 0.97 -12.20 -6.13
N ALA A 407 0.00 -12.27 -7.05
CA ALA A 407 -1.16 -11.39 -7.02
C ALA A 407 -1.93 -11.48 -5.69
N GLU A 408 -1.94 -12.67 -5.06
CA GLU A 408 -2.57 -12.87 -3.76
C GLU A 408 -1.96 -12.01 -2.66
N TYR A 409 -0.65 -11.76 -2.70
CA TYR A 409 -0.01 -10.89 -1.71
C TYR A 409 -0.40 -9.42 -1.95
N THR A 410 -0.29 -8.93 -3.19
CA THR A 410 -0.41 -7.50 -3.48
C THR A 410 -1.84 -7.02 -3.61
N GLU A 411 -2.77 -7.85 -4.07
CA GLU A 411 -4.19 -7.45 -4.21
C GLU A 411 -5.02 -7.85 -3.00
N VAL A 412 -4.67 -8.93 -2.29
CA VAL A 412 -5.47 -9.44 -1.18
C VAL A 412 -4.89 -9.09 0.18
N VAL A 413 -3.64 -9.50 0.45
CA VAL A 413 -3.05 -9.29 1.78
C VAL A 413 -2.76 -7.82 2.03
N GLN A 414 -2.21 -7.10 1.05
CA GLN A 414 -1.97 -5.67 1.20
C GLN A 414 -3.26 -4.88 1.41
N ALA A 415 -4.36 -5.24 0.73
CA ALA A 415 -5.68 -4.65 0.98
C ALA A 415 -6.14 -4.89 2.43
N PHE A 416 -5.89 -6.08 2.99
CA PHE A 416 -6.19 -6.36 4.41
C PHE A 416 -5.34 -5.54 5.37
N LEU A 417 -4.04 -5.38 5.08
CA LEU A 417 -3.11 -4.61 5.91
C LEU A 417 -3.46 -3.11 6.00
N VAL A 418 -4.30 -2.60 5.11
CA VAL A 418 -4.86 -1.24 5.19
C VAL A 418 -5.75 -1.04 6.41
N SER A 419 -6.33 -2.08 7.01
CA SER A 419 -7.07 -1.98 8.29
C SER A 419 -6.27 -1.24 9.39
N GLN A 420 -4.95 -1.23 9.31
CA GLN A 420 -4.04 -0.52 10.22
C GLN A 420 -4.07 1.00 10.08
N ILE A 421 -4.62 1.55 9.00
CA ILE A 421 -4.58 2.98 8.76
C ILE A 421 -5.67 3.70 9.57
N PRO A 422 -5.30 4.65 10.46
CA PRO A 422 -6.29 5.44 11.17
C PRO A 422 -6.97 6.44 10.23
N GLY A 423 -8.25 6.76 10.49
CA GLY A 423 -8.98 7.78 9.73
C GLY A 423 -8.45 9.21 9.90
N SER A 424 -7.65 9.44 10.94
CA SER A 424 -6.94 10.70 11.12
C SER A 424 -5.44 10.49 11.34
N ILE A 425 -4.66 11.37 10.75
CA ILE A 425 -3.21 11.42 10.89
C ILE A 425 -2.86 12.59 11.80
N ASN A 426 -2.03 12.32 12.79
CA ASN A 426 -1.61 13.29 13.78
C ASN A 426 -0.41 14.07 13.26
N ALA A 427 -0.59 15.37 13.14
CA ALA A 427 0.43 16.35 12.89
C ALA A 427 0.98 16.88 14.23
N TYR A 428 2.26 16.65 14.49
CA TYR A 428 2.95 17.10 15.70
C TYR A 428 3.69 18.43 15.47
N ASN A 429 3.24 19.51 16.11
CA ASN A 429 3.78 20.87 15.93
C ASN A 429 4.07 21.52 17.30
N ASN A 430 5.34 21.75 17.65
CA ASN A 430 5.77 22.46 18.87
C ASN A 430 5.04 22.01 20.15
N GLY A 431 4.85 20.70 20.35
CA GLY A 431 4.16 20.13 21.50
C GLY A 431 2.64 20.07 21.41
N THR A 432 2.03 20.63 20.35
CA THR A 432 0.61 20.46 20.02
C THR A 432 0.41 19.33 19.02
N ILE A 433 -0.72 18.64 19.12
CA ILE A 433 -1.13 17.59 18.18
C ILE A 433 -2.38 18.06 17.46
N GLN A 434 -2.31 18.15 16.14
CA GLN A 434 -3.45 18.43 15.28
C GLN A 434 -3.79 17.18 14.47
N SER A 435 -5.03 16.70 14.56
CA SER A 435 -5.47 15.56 13.75
C SER A 435 -6.05 16.02 12.42
N VAL A 436 -5.56 15.46 11.33
CA VAL A 436 -5.99 15.75 9.96
C VAL A 436 -6.64 14.51 9.37
N ARG A 437 -7.76 14.67 8.68
CA ARG A 437 -8.47 13.53 8.06
C ARG A 437 -7.62 12.89 6.97
N LEU A 438 -7.57 11.57 6.94
CA LEU A 438 -6.78 10.82 5.95
C LEU A 438 -7.17 11.19 4.52
N SER A 439 -8.48 11.29 4.21
CA SER A 439 -8.94 11.64 2.86
C SER A 439 -8.48 13.02 2.37
N SER A 440 -8.18 13.94 3.29
CA SER A 440 -7.71 15.29 2.94
C SER A 440 -6.21 15.37 2.63
N LEU A 441 -5.46 14.30 2.93
CA LEU A 441 -4.02 14.24 2.69
C LEU A 441 -3.67 13.64 1.33
N VAL A 442 -4.62 13.00 0.65
CA VAL A 442 -4.42 12.42 -0.68
C VAL A 442 -4.08 13.55 -1.67
N GLY A 443 -2.90 13.48 -2.29
CA GLY A 443 -2.46 14.47 -3.27
C GLY A 443 -2.24 15.89 -2.72
N SER A 444 -2.29 16.07 -1.39
CA SER A 444 -1.97 17.35 -0.76
C SER A 444 -0.48 17.40 -0.41
N LEU A 445 0.32 17.83 -1.38
CA LEU A 445 1.78 17.86 -1.34
C LEU A 445 2.36 19.29 -1.31
N SER A 446 1.56 20.32 -1.59
CA SER A 446 1.98 21.73 -1.50
C SER A 446 2.54 22.12 -0.13
N SER A 447 1.96 21.57 0.94
CA SER A 447 2.40 21.79 2.32
C SER A 447 3.39 20.74 2.83
N PHE A 448 3.71 19.72 2.02
CA PHE A 448 4.51 18.59 2.46
C PHE A 448 5.91 19.01 2.89
N GLU A 449 6.55 19.92 2.15
CA GLU A 449 7.89 20.41 2.50
C GLU A 449 7.88 21.19 3.81
N ALA A 450 6.89 22.07 3.99
CA ALA A 450 6.75 22.89 5.19
C ALA A 450 6.37 22.06 6.43
N SER A 451 5.62 20.97 6.22
CA SER A 451 5.12 20.09 7.29
C SER A 451 5.89 18.76 7.36
N PHE A 452 7.08 18.69 6.76
CA PHE A 452 7.83 17.44 6.67
C PHE A 452 8.15 16.86 8.05
N GLU A 453 8.64 17.71 8.96
CA GLU A 453 8.94 17.34 10.34
C GLU A 453 7.72 16.75 11.04
N THR A 454 6.59 17.40 10.87
CA THR A 454 5.29 17.03 11.43
C THR A 454 4.88 15.62 11.02
N PHE A 455 4.99 15.27 9.73
CA PHE A 455 4.67 13.93 9.23
C PHE A 455 5.74 12.89 9.59
N PHE A 456 7.01 13.27 9.51
CA PHE A 456 8.13 12.42 9.91
C PHE A 456 8.02 11.99 11.38
N VAL A 457 7.75 12.94 12.28
CA VAL A 457 7.50 12.67 13.70
C VAL A 457 6.23 11.84 13.86
N GLY A 458 5.17 12.17 13.12
CA GLY A 458 3.91 11.44 13.14
C GLY A 458 4.06 9.95 12.84
N LEU A 459 4.85 9.60 11.83
CA LEU A 459 5.16 8.21 11.48
C LEU A 459 5.77 7.41 12.63
N THR A 460 6.60 8.06 13.46
CA THR A 460 7.33 7.40 14.56
C THR A 460 6.60 7.44 15.90
N ARG A 461 5.51 8.20 16.02
CA ARG A 461 4.80 8.43 17.30
C ARG A 461 3.35 8.01 17.30
N GLN A 462 2.64 8.22 16.20
CA GLN A 462 1.25 7.80 16.12
C GLN A 462 1.21 6.29 16.00
N ASN A 463 0.27 5.65 16.69
CA ASN A 463 0.02 4.23 16.55
C ASN A 463 -0.77 3.93 15.27
N THR A 464 -0.54 2.75 14.72
CA THR A 464 -1.49 2.14 13.78
C THR A 464 -2.78 1.75 14.50
N ARG A 465 -3.78 1.33 13.74
CA ARG A 465 -4.91 0.54 14.23
C ARG A 465 -4.57 -0.95 14.16
N VAL A 466 -5.28 -1.74 14.96
CA VAL A 466 -5.12 -3.20 14.93
C VAL A 466 -5.44 -3.77 13.55
N VAL A 467 -4.70 -4.78 13.11
CA VAL A 467 -5.04 -5.54 11.90
C VAL A 467 -6.25 -6.42 12.21
N ASP A 468 -7.43 -6.04 11.71
CA ASP A 468 -8.66 -6.80 11.87
C ASP A 468 -9.68 -6.50 10.75
N THR A 469 -10.94 -6.92 10.95
CA THR A 469 -12.03 -6.73 9.98
C THR A 469 -12.70 -5.36 10.07
N SER A 470 -12.04 -4.38 10.70
CA SER A 470 -12.47 -2.99 10.77
C SER A 470 -11.58 -2.12 9.91
N PHE A 471 -12.21 -1.28 9.09
CA PHE A 471 -11.50 -0.35 8.22
C PHE A 471 -12.00 1.05 8.49
N SER A 472 -11.09 2.02 8.48
CA SER A 472 -11.47 3.42 8.69
C SER A 472 -12.63 3.83 7.78
N ILE A 473 -13.58 4.58 8.33
CA ILE A 473 -14.64 5.21 7.55
C ILE A 473 -14.08 6.09 6.42
N GLU A 474 -12.88 6.66 6.62
CA GLU A 474 -12.22 7.46 5.60
C GLU A 474 -11.86 6.60 4.38
N TRP A 475 -11.35 5.38 4.61
CA TRP A 475 -11.02 4.42 3.55
C TRP A 475 -12.25 3.89 2.81
N LYS A 476 -13.35 3.65 3.54
CA LYS A 476 -14.58 3.05 2.99
C LYS A 476 -15.53 4.04 2.34
N ASN A 477 -15.38 5.35 2.53
CA ASN A 477 -16.37 6.32 2.02
C ASN A 477 -15.80 7.66 1.54
N PHE A 478 -14.59 8.06 1.93
CA PHE A 478 -14.14 9.45 1.75
C PHE A 478 -12.87 9.61 0.90
N MET A 479 -12.17 8.54 0.54
CA MET A 479 -10.98 8.63 -0.29
C MET A 479 -11.27 9.24 -1.66
N TYR A 480 -10.33 10.04 -2.17
CA TYR A 480 -10.44 10.70 -3.47
C TYR A 480 -11.70 11.57 -3.66
N ARG A 481 -12.32 12.05 -2.58
CA ARG A 481 -13.48 12.95 -2.67
C ARG A 481 -13.14 14.35 -3.18
N GLY A 482 -11.87 14.77 -3.14
CA GLY A 482 -11.48 16.14 -3.41
C GLY A 482 -12.29 17.13 -2.57
N THR A 483 -13.03 18.01 -3.21
CA THR A 483 -13.96 18.97 -2.55
C THR A 483 -15.37 18.41 -2.34
N ALA A 484 -15.68 17.22 -2.86
CA ALA A 484 -16.98 16.58 -2.72
C ALA A 484 -17.26 16.11 -1.28
N THR A 485 -18.55 15.92 -1.01
CA THR A 485 -19.03 15.47 0.31
C THR A 485 -18.71 13.99 0.57
N LEU A 486 -18.76 13.18 -0.48
CA LEU A 486 -18.52 11.74 -0.44
C LEU A 486 -17.43 11.38 -1.46
N GLY A 487 -16.65 10.35 -1.16
CA GLY A 487 -15.57 9.84 -2.00
C GLY A 487 -15.84 8.40 -2.42
N GLN A 488 -14.77 7.66 -2.63
CA GLN A 488 -14.80 6.26 -3.03
C GLN A 488 -14.67 5.33 -1.82
N ASP A 489 -15.25 4.14 -1.96
CA ASP A 489 -15.06 3.01 -1.07
C ASP A 489 -13.89 2.16 -1.60
N LEU A 490 -12.69 2.42 -1.08
CA LEU A 490 -11.50 1.71 -1.55
C LEU A 490 -11.54 0.22 -1.21
N LEU A 491 -12.17 -0.17 -0.09
CA LEU A 491 -12.34 -1.59 0.26
C LEU A 491 -13.27 -2.30 -0.74
N ALA A 492 -14.35 -1.65 -1.18
CA ALA A 492 -15.20 -2.20 -2.22
C ALA A 492 -14.47 -2.30 -3.57
N LEU A 493 -13.63 -1.33 -3.91
CA LEU A 493 -12.80 -1.38 -5.13
C LEU A 493 -11.74 -2.47 -5.05
N ASP A 494 -11.14 -2.70 -3.89
CA ASP A 494 -10.20 -3.80 -3.67
C ASP A 494 -10.90 -5.16 -3.88
N ILE A 495 -12.08 -5.37 -3.28
CA ILE A 495 -12.89 -6.60 -3.49
C ILE A 495 -13.28 -6.77 -4.96
N GLN A 496 -13.63 -5.67 -5.65
CA GLN A 496 -13.93 -5.71 -7.08
C GLN A 496 -12.70 -6.11 -7.90
N SER A 497 -11.52 -5.59 -7.55
CA SER A 497 -10.25 -5.97 -8.16
C SER A 497 -9.95 -7.45 -7.96
N MET A 498 -10.18 -7.98 -6.75
CA MET A 498 -9.99 -9.40 -6.46
C MET A 498 -10.83 -10.32 -7.36
N ARG A 499 -12.04 -9.88 -7.74
CA ARG A 499 -12.90 -10.59 -8.70
C ARG A 499 -12.39 -10.47 -10.13
N ASP A 500 -11.86 -9.31 -10.52
CA ASP A 500 -11.20 -9.12 -11.81
C ASP A 500 -9.97 -10.01 -11.96
N PHE A 501 -9.17 -10.13 -10.90
CA PHE A 501 -8.05 -11.06 -10.81
C PHE A 501 -8.48 -12.54 -10.75
N GLY A 502 -9.76 -12.83 -10.54
CA GLY A 502 -10.29 -14.19 -10.52
C GLY A 502 -9.61 -15.06 -9.47
N PHE A 503 -9.40 -14.57 -8.23
CA PHE A 503 -8.80 -15.41 -7.19
C PHE A 503 -9.67 -16.65 -6.90
N ALA A 504 -9.02 -17.77 -6.62
CA ALA A 504 -9.68 -18.98 -6.13
C ALA A 504 -10.43 -18.74 -4.81
N ARG A 505 -11.26 -19.70 -4.40
CA ARG A 505 -12.09 -19.54 -3.20
C ARG A 505 -11.28 -19.76 -1.94
N TYR A 506 -11.71 -19.18 -0.84
CA TYR A 506 -11.00 -19.24 0.45
C TYR A 506 -10.61 -20.67 0.86
N ASN A 507 -11.54 -21.62 0.72
CA ASN A 507 -11.33 -23.02 1.10
C ASN A 507 -10.28 -23.75 0.23
N ASP A 508 -10.02 -23.28 -0.99
CA ASP A 508 -8.97 -23.82 -1.85
C ASP A 508 -7.58 -23.38 -1.37
N TYR A 509 -7.46 -22.11 -0.93
CA TYR A 509 -6.24 -21.61 -0.31
C TYR A 509 -5.95 -22.27 1.03
N ARG A 510 -6.99 -22.55 1.84
CA ARG A 510 -6.82 -23.33 3.07
C ARG A 510 -6.16 -24.68 2.78
N LEU A 511 -6.71 -25.45 1.84
CA LEU A 511 -6.13 -26.72 1.43
C LEU A 511 -4.70 -26.58 0.92
N ARG A 512 -4.43 -25.58 0.07
CA ARG A 512 -3.08 -25.29 -0.44
C ARG A 512 -2.09 -24.96 0.66
N CYS A 513 -2.55 -24.33 1.73
CA CYS A 513 -1.76 -23.97 2.89
C CYS A 513 -1.67 -25.09 3.95
N GLY A 514 -2.12 -26.30 3.64
CA GLY A 514 -2.06 -27.45 4.55
C GLY A 514 -3.12 -27.41 5.65
N LEU A 515 -4.15 -26.58 5.50
CA LEU A 515 -5.29 -26.49 6.42
C LEU A 515 -6.45 -27.35 5.89
N GLY A 516 -7.34 -27.78 6.78
CA GLY A 516 -8.57 -28.46 6.39
C GLY A 516 -9.60 -27.53 5.73
N ARG A 517 -10.32 -28.05 4.73
CA ARG A 517 -11.51 -27.40 4.15
C ARG A 517 -12.62 -27.30 5.20
N LEU A 518 -13.31 -26.17 5.25
CA LEU A 518 -14.41 -25.93 6.19
C LEU A 518 -15.74 -26.24 5.50
N ALA A 519 -16.49 -27.21 6.00
CA ALA A 519 -17.76 -27.64 5.40
C ALA A 519 -18.98 -26.87 5.93
N THR A 520 -18.89 -26.26 7.12
CA THR A 520 -20.04 -25.62 7.77
C THR A 520 -19.70 -24.25 8.35
N TRP A 521 -20.72 -23.41 8.51
CA TRP A 521 -20.59 -22.06 9.07
C TRP A 521 -20.12 -22.09 10.53
N GLU A 522 -20.45 -23.14 11.28
CA GLU A 522 -19.97 -23.36 12.65
C GLU A 522 -18.47 -23.63 12.66
N ALA A 523 -17.97 -24.44 11.71
CA ALA A 523 -16.54 -24.69 11.55
C ALA A 523 -15.79 -23.42 11.17
N PHE A 524 -16.37 -22.57 10.31
CA PHE A 524 -15.83 -21.24 10.02
C PHE A 524 -15.86 -20.33 11.24
N ASN A 525 -16.96 -20.26 11.98
CA ASN A 525 -17.07 -19.46 13.21
C ASN A 525 -15.97 -19.80 14.24
N ALA A 526 -15.53 -21.05 14.29
CA ALA A 526 -14.46 -21.52 15.16
C ALA A 526 -13.05 -21.03 14.75
N THR A 527 -12.86 -20.56 13.52
CA THR A 527 -11.58 -19.98 13.06
C THR A 527 -11.42 -18.51 13.41
N LEU A 528 -12.51 -17.83 13.78
CA LEU A 528 -12.51 -16.41 14.11
C LEU A 528 -11.70 -16.12 15.38
N LYS A 529 -11.16 -14.89 15.48
CA LYS A 529 -10.51 -14.39 16.71
C LYS A 529 -11.45 -14.48 17.92
N ALA A 530 -12.71 -14.11 17.71
CA ALA A 530 -13.79 -14.35 18.65
C ALA A 530 -15.03 -14.81 17.85
N PRO A 531 -15.66 -15.95 18.21
CA PRO A 531 -16.89 -16.39 17.56
C PRO A 531 -17.96 -15.30 17.59
N CYS A 532 -18.60 -15.05 16.45
CA CYS A 532 -19.55 -13.95 16.29
C CYS A 532 -20.77 -14.39 15.46
N ALA A 533 -21.87 -14.74 16.13
CA ALA A 533 -23.09 -15.18 15.47
C ALA A 533 -23.64 -14.14 14.49
N LYS A 534 -23.53 -12.84 14.81
CA LYS A 534 -24.00 -11.76 13.94
C LYS A 534 -23.19 -11.68 12.64
N THR A 535 -21.87 -11.87 12.70
CA THR A 535 -21.01 -11.94 11.52
C THR A 535 -21.40 -13.14 10.66
N ILE A 536 -21.57 -14.31 11.26
CA ILE A 536 -21.97 -15.52 10.53
C ILE A 536 -23.33 -15.36 9.86
N GLN A 537 -24.33 -14.80 10.54
CA GLN A 537 -25.64 -14.52 9.95
C GLN A 537 -25.55 -13.58 8.75
N ARG A 538 -24.71 -12.53 8.83
CA ARG A 538 -24.46 -11.63 7.70
C ARG A 538 -23.81 -12.36 6.53
N LEU A 539 -22.80 -13.18 6.79
CA LEU A 539 -22.15 -13.97 5.73
C LEU A 539 -23.11 -14.99 5.12
N GLN A 540 -23.94 -15.67 5.91
CA GLN A 540 -24.98 -16.58 5.43
C GLN A 540 -26.02 -15.89 4.55
N SER A 541 -26.29 -14.60 4.77
CA SER A 541 -27.19 -13.82 3.91
C SER A 541 -26.57 -13.44 2.56
N ILE A 542 -25.24 -13.55 2.43
CA ILE A 542 -24.48 -13.14 1.24
C ILE A 542 -24.00 -14.35 0.43
N TYR A 543 -23.51 -15.38 1.11
CA TYR A 543 -22.88 -16.55 0.52
C TYR A 543 -23.74 -17.79 0.74
N THR A 544 -23.94 -18.58 -0.32
CA THR A 544 -24.78 -19.80 -0.24
C THR A 544 -24.16 -20.84 0.68
N THR A 545 -22.85 -21.04 0.60
CA THR A 545 -22.09 -21.96 1.44
C THR A 545 -20.76 -21.35 1.89
N VAL A 546 -20.11 -21.94 2.88
CA VAL A 546 -18.74 -21.56 3.29
C VAL A 546 -17.75 -21.72 2.13
N ASP A 547 -18.00 -22.68 1.23
CA ASP A 547 -17.22 -22.91 0.02
C ASP A 547 -17.33 -21.76 -0.99
N ASP A 548 -18.30 -20.86 -0.86
CA ASP A 548 -18.44 -19.70 -1.73
C ASP A 548 -17.66 -18.48 -1.23
N LEU A 549 -17.08 -18.51 -0.01
CA LEU A 549 -16.33 -17.38 0.53
C LEU A 549 -15.18 -16.97 -0.40
N GLU A 550 -15.17 -15.68 -0.77
CA GLU A 550 -14.04 -15.05 -1.45
C GLU A 550 -12.78 -15.11 -0.55
N LEU A 551 -11.59 -15.28 -1.13
CA LEU A 551 -10.34 -15.42 -0.37
C LEU A 551 -10.19 -14.33 0.70
N PHE A 552 -10.36 -13.07 0.32
CA PHE A 552 -10.26 -11.94 1.24
C PHE A 552 -11.22 -12.06 2.42
N VAL A 553 -12.50 -12.35 2.14
CA VAL A 553 -13.54 -12.42 3.16
C VAL A 553 -13.33 -13.60 4.09
N GLY A 554 -12.95 -14.77 3.58
CA GLY A 554 -12.67 -15.91 4.46
C GLY A 554 -11.43 -15.69 5.32
N ALA A 555 -10.33 -15.23 4.74
CA ALA A 555 -9.04 -15.12 5.42
C ALA A 555 -8.95 -13.91 6.38
N ALA A 556 -9.64 -12.79 6.09
CA ALA A 556 -9.62 -11.60 6.95
C ALA A 556 -10.20 -11.84 8.35
N PHE A 557 -11.09 -12.82 8.50
CA PHE A 557 -11.71 -13.16 9.78
C PHE A 557 -10.92 -14.19 10.60
N GLU A 558 -9.91 -14.81 10.01
CA GLU A 558 -9.10 -15.79 10.74
C GLU A 558 -8.39 -15.13 11.93
N LYS A 559 -8.40 -15.81 13.08
CA LYS A 559 -7.58 -15.39 14.22
C LYS A 559 -6.10 -15.40 13.83
N PRO A 560 -5.29 -14.48 14.39
CA PRO A 560 -3.86 -14.49 14.14
C PRO A 560 -3.20 -15.85 14.40
N LEU A 561 -2.25 -16.23 13.55
CA LEU A 561 -1.60 -17.54 13.57
C LEU A 561 -0.90 -17.82 14.92
N THR A 562 -0.29 -16.78 15.49
CA THR A 562 0.34 -16.79 16.82
C THR A 562 0.11 -15.44 17.49
N SER A 563 0.43 -15.32 18.78
CA SER A 563 0.38 -14.03 19.51
C SER A 563 1.36 -12.98 18.97
N GLU A 564 2.36 -13.37 18.19
CA GLU A 564 3.34 -12.47 17.57
C GLU A 564 3.02 -12.13 16.12
N SER A 565 1.96 -12.72 15.53
CA SER A 565 1.57 -12.45 14.15
C SER A 565 0.38 -11.50 14.09
N LEU A 566 0.32 -10.70 13.04
CA LEU A 566 -0.84 -9.87 12.70
C LEU A 566 -1.85 -10.62 11.82
N LEU A 567 -1.46 -11.74 11.23
CA LEU A 567 -2.21 -12.42 10.17
C LEU A 567 -2.68 -13.81 10.61
N GLY A 568 -3.84 -14.23 10.13
CA GLY A 568 -4.31 -15.60 10.23
C GLY A 568 -3.53 -16.58 9.33
N PRO A 569 -3.67 -17.90 9.56
CA PRO A 569 -2.87 -18.93 8.89
C PRO A 569 -2.88 -18.86 7.35
N THR A 570 -4.00 -18.50 6.73
CA THR A 570 -4.11 -18.42 5.26
C THR A 570 -3.30 -17.22 4.73
N PHE A 571 -3.46 -16.03 5.32
CA PHE A 571 -2.67 -14.87 4.94
C PHE A 571 -1.19 -15.03 5.28
N SER A 572 -0.83 -15.61 6.44
CA SER A 572 0.56 -15.92 6.78
C SER A 572 1.22 -16.87 5.76
N CYS A 573 0.47 -17.86 5.27
CA CYS A 573 0.94 -18.77 4.22
C CYS A 573 1.20 -18.07 2.87
N ILE A 574 0.34 -17.12 2.48
CA ILE A 574 0.51 -16.31 1.25
C ILE A 574 1.75 -15.42 1.36
N VAL A 575 1.88 -14.68 2.47
CA VAL A 575 3.03 -13.81 2.73
C VAL A 575 4.32 -14.63 2.75
N LYS A 576 4.33 -15.79 3.44
CA LYS A 576 5.47 -16.70 3.43
C LYS A 576 5.89 -17.07 2.01
N GLN A 577 4.94 -17.48 1.16
CA GLN A 577 5.25 -17.88 -0.22
C GLN A 577 5.83 -16.72 -1.04
N GLN A 578 5.25 -15.52 -0.93
CA GLN A 578 5.75 -14.33 -1.62
C GLN A 578 7.20 -14.01 -1.24
N PHE A 579 7.49 -13.89 0.05
CA PHE A 579 8.82 -13.46 0.50
C PHE A 579 9.85 -14.59 0.39
N LEU A 580 9.46 -15.86 0.47
CA LEU A 580 10.38 -16.94 0.15
C LEU A 580 10.77 -16.93 -1.33
N ALA A 581 9.79 -16.71 -2.23
CA ALA A 581 10.02 -16.63 -3.66
C ALA A 581 10.90 -15.43 -4.05
N ALA A 582 10.58 -14.24 -3.54
CA ALA A 582 11.35 -13.01 -3.81
C ALA A 582 12.80 -13.10 -3.31
N ARG A 583 13.03 -13.74 -2.15
CA ARG A 583 14.37 -13.94 -1.58
C ARG A 583 15.17 -15.01 -2.31
N THR A 584 14.61 -16.21 -2.45
CA THR A 584 15.37 -17.37 -2.96
C THR A 584 15.44 -17.41 -4.49
N GLY A 585 14.51 -16.76 -5.20
CA GLY A 585 14.54 -16.61 -6.66
C GLY A 585 15.41 -15.45 -7.16
N ASP A 586 15.98 -14.66 -6.27
CA ASP A 586 16.79 -13.48 -6.61
C ASP A 586 18.29 -13.71 -6.37
N ARG A 587 19.07 -13.83 -7.45
CA ARG A 587 20.54 -14.01 -7.34
C ARG A 587 21.27 -12.79 -6.78
N TYR A 588 20.59 -11.64 -6.70
CA TYR A 588 21.12 -10.39 -6.17
C TYR A 588 20.56 -10.07 -4.78
N PHE A 589 19.82 -10.99 -4.14
CA PHE A 589 19.39 -10.82 -2.76
C PHE A 589 20.60 -10.59 -1.87
N PHE A 590 20.51 -9.65 -0.92
CA PHE A 590 21.69 -9.11 -0.24
C PHE A 590 22.52 -10.16 0.53
N GLU A 591 21.89 -11.26 0.95
CA GLU A 591 22.57 -12.38 1.65
C GLU A 591 23.02 -13.49 0.71
N ALA A 592 22.63 -13.49 -0.56
CA ALA A 592 22.92 -14.57 -1.50
C ALA A 592 24.45 -14.72 -1.66
N GLY A 593 24.98 -15.90 -1.33
CA GLY A 593 26.40 -16.24 -1.47
C GLY A 593 26.73 -16.89 -2.81
N GLY A 594 27.95 -16.67 -3.29
CA GLY A 594 28.49 -17.35 -4.48
C GLY A 594 27.93 -16.89 -5.83
N GLN A 595 27.26 -15.73 -5.87
CA GLN A 595 26.73 -15.10 -7.08
C GLN A 595 27.64 -13.95 -7.54
N ASP A 596 27.58 -13.56 -8.81
CA ASP A 596 28.38 -12.43 -9.35
C ASP A 596 28.15 -11.12 -8.57
N GLY A 597 26.93 -10.92 -8.06
CA GLY A 597 26.51 -9.74 -7.29
C GLY A 597 26.61 -9.90 -5.77
N SER A 598 27.19 -11.00 -5.25
CA SER A 598 27.31 -11.25 -3.82
C SER A 598 28.19 -10.19 -3.13
N PHE A 599 27.78 -9.74 -1.94
CA PHE A 599 28.64 -8.94 -1.07
C PHE A 599 29.73 -9.81 -0.45
N THR A 600 30.79 -9.19 0.08
CA THR A 600 31.71 -9.90 0.98
C THR A 600 31.09 -10.06 2.37
N ALA A 601 31.64 -10.95 3.20
CA ALA A 601 31.14 -11.15 4.56
C ALA A 601 31.25 -9.86 5.41
N ALA A 602 32.32 -9.07 5.19
CA ALA A 602 32.51 -7.78 5.86
C ALA A 602 31.48 -6.74 5.41
N GLN A 603 31.21 -6.65 4.09
CA GLN A 603 30.17 -5.76 3.55
C GLN A 603 28.78 -6.12 4.07
N LEU A 604 28.46 -7.42 4.13
CA LEU A 604 27.19 -7.90 4.65
C LEU A 604 27.02 -7.57 6.15
N ALA A 605 28.10 -7.66 6.93
CA ALA A 605 28.09 -7.25 8.33
C ALA A 605 27.82 -5.73 8.48
N GLU A 606 28.33 -4.88 7.59
CA GLU A 606 28.00 -3.45 7.58
C GLU A 606 26.55 -3.17 7.21
N ILE A 607 26.01 -3.85 6.20
CA ILE A 607 24.62 -3.68 5.77
C ILE A 607 23.66 -4.01 6.91
N ARG A 608 23.85 -5.13 7.61
CA ARG A 608 22.99 -5.59 8.71
C ARG A 608 22.99 -4.67 9.94
N LYS A 609 24.04 -3.85 10.13
CA LYS A 609 24.13 -2.86 11.22
C LYS A 609 23.18 -1.69 11.01
N VAL A 610 22.93 -1.30 9.77
CA VAL A 610 22.07 -0.16 9.45
C VAL A 610 20.62 -0.57 9.66
N LYS A 611 19.94 0.15 10.56
CA LYS A 611 18.52 -0.03 10.88
C LYS A 611 17.70 1.13 10.33
N LEU A 612 16.38 0.96 10.29
CA LEU A 612 15.47 2.01 9.82
C LEU A 612 15.62 3.30 10.66
N SER A 613 15.90 3.19 11.96
CA SER A 613 16.20 4.31 12.84
C SER A 613 17.42 5.13 12.37
N LYS A 614 18.51 4.46 11.93
CA LYS A 614 19.69 5.16 11.39
C LYS A 614 19.37 5.87 10.08
N LEU A 615 18.59 5.22 9.22
CA LEU A 615 18.17 5.77 7.94
C LEU A 615 17.35 7.05 8.14
N MET A 616 16.39 7.02 9.07
CA MET A 616 15.56 8.15 9.45
C MET A 616 16.39 9.31 10.02
N CYS A 617 17.30 9.06 10.97
CA CYS A 617 18.23 10.08 11.48
C CYS A 617 19.07 10.72 10.37
N SER A 618 19.58 9.92 9.44
CA SER A 618 20.43 10.41 8.35
C SER A 618 19.64 11.20 7.31
N SER A 619 18.34 10.93 7.21
CA SER A 619 17.44 11.55 6.24
C SER A 619 16.90 12.90 6.69
N PHE A 620 16.88 13.20 8.00
CA PHE A 620 16.37 14.46 8.51
C PHE A 620 17.28 15.10 9.57
N PRO A 621 18.13 16.08 9.21
CA PRO A 621 19.20 16.61 10.07
C PRO A 621 18.75 17.23 11.40
N THR A 622 17.51 17.68 11.52
CA THR A 622 16.99 18.26 12.77
C THR A 622 16.59 17.19 13.78
N THR A 623 16.50 15.92 13.38
CA THR A 623 16.25 14.80 14.30
C THR A 623 17.51 14.52 15.12
N SER A 624 17.48 14.88 16.41
CA SER A 624 18.60 14.67 17.33
C SER A 624 18.55 13.30 18.02
N SER A 625 17.34 12.77 18.23
CA SER A 625 17.09 11.49 18.89
C SER A 625 15.87 10.79 18.31
N ILE A 626 15.89 9.46 18.34
CA ILE A 626 14.84 8.59 17.85
C ILE A 626 14.93 7.25 18.61
N GLN A 627 13.83 6.50 18.68
CA GLN A 627 13.88 5.15 19.24
C GLN A 627 14.70 4.20 18.35
N ALA A 628 15.36 3.21 18.96
CA ALA A 628 16.22 2.29 18.24
C ALA A 628 15.43 1.40 17.26
N ASP A 629 14.25 0.93 17.69
CA ASP A 629 13.25 0.31 16.83
C ASP A 629 12.12 1.30 16.56
N VAL A 630 12.15 1.94 15.39
CA VAL A 630 11.15 2.94 14.96
C VAL A 630 9.79 2.36 14.62
N LEU A 631 9.70 1.05 14.41
CA LEU A 631 8.42 0.38 14.17
C LEU A 631 7.65 0.16 15.49
N SER A 632 8.34 0.15 16.63
CA SER A 632 7.71 0.12 17.95
C SER A 632 7.56 1.54 18.54
N PRO A 633 6.47 1.81 19.29
CA PRO A 633 6.34 3.06 20.04
C PRO A 633 7.47 3.26 21.07
N VAL A 634 7.67 4.52 21.47
CA VAL A 634 8.60 4.87 22.55
C VAL A 634 8.08 4.28 23.87
N SER A 635 8.95 3.58 24.59
CA SER A 635 8.61 2.95 25.86
C SER A 635 9.85 2.82 26.75
N ALA A 636 9.69 2.27 27.97
CA ALA A 636 10.81 1.98 28.86
C ALA A 636 11.83 1.00 28.23
N THR A 637 11.37 0.08 27.37
CA THR A 637 12.21 -0.91 26.67
C THR A 637 12.64 -0.47 25.27
N ASN A 638 12.07 0.62 24.75
CA ASN A 638 12.44 1.24 23.48
C ASN A 638 12.55 2.77 23.64
N PRO A 639 13.49 3.25 24.48
CA PRO A 639 13.65 4.67 24.73
C PRO A 639 14.24 5.40 23.53
N LEU A 640 14.11 6.73 23.51
CA LEU A 640 14.84 7.56 22.55
C LEU A 640 16.35 7.46 22.80
N VAL A 641 17.11 7.27 21.73
CA VAL A 641 18.57 7.30 21.73
C VAL A 641 19.07 8.40 20.79
N THR A 642 20.29 8.89 21.01
CA THR A 642 20.85 9.94 20.15
C THR A 642 21.19 9.38 18.76
N CYS A 643 20.94 10.13 17.70
CA CYS A 643 21.20 9.69 16.32
C CYS A 643 22.67 9.30 16.06
N ASN A 644 23.61 9.86 16.82
CA ASN A 644 25.04 9.55 16.74
C ASN A 644 25.39 8.18 17.35
N SER A 645 24.59 7.69 18.31
CA SER A 645 24.80 6.37 18.92
C SER A 645 24.34 5.22 18.01
N LEU A 646 23.49 5.49 17.03
CA LEU A 646 22.97 4.49 16.10
C LEU A 646 24.07 4.05 15.11
N PRO A 647 24.32 2.73 14.97
CA PRO A 647 25.32 2.19 14.05
C PRO A 647 25.09 2.68 12.61
N GLY A 648 26.16 3.15 11.97
CA GLY A 648 26.16 3.52 10.56
C GLY A 648 26.99 2.55 9.74
N LEU A 649 26.88 2.67 8.42
CA LEU A 649 27.70 1.93 7.46
C LEU A 649 29.10 2.54 7.35
N ASN A 650 30.15 1.72 7.40
CA ASN A 650 31.50 2.12 7.04
C ASN A 650 31.72 2.00 5.51
N PRO A 651 31.80 3.11 4.76
CA PRO A 651 31.94 3.07 3.30
C PRO A 651 33.29 2.52 2.83
N SER A 652 34.33 2.54 3.67
CA SER A 652 35.67 2.04 3.29
C SER A 652 35.73 0.53 3.08
N LEU A 653 34.71 -0.23 3.50
CA LEU A 653 34.59 -1.67 3.23
C LEU A 653 33.98 -1.98 1.85
N PHE A 654 33.62 -0.93 1.10
CA PHE A 654 33.03 -1.00 -0.24
C PHE A 654 33.96 -0.36 -1.29
N VAL A 655 35.27 -0.38 -1.03
CA VAL A 655 36.34 0.08 -1.93
C VAL A 655 36.70 -1.00 -2.94
#